data_AF-L7MBC3-F1
#
_entry.id   AF-L7MBC3-F1
#
_cell.length_a   1.000
_cell.length_b   1.000
_cell.length_c   1.000
_cell.angle_alpha   90.00
_cell.angle_beta   90.00
_cell.angle_gamma   90.00
#
_symmetry.space_group_name_H-M   'P 1'
#
loop_
_entity.id
_entity.type
_entity.pdbx_description
1 polymer ?
#
loop_
_entity_poly.entity_id
_entity_poly.type
_entity_poly.pdbx_seq_one_letter_code
_entity_poly.pdbx_strand_id
1 'polypeptide(L)'
;KRSLHSIPPSKFEIIQWNSRGFGNRRKRAHLSLFLQALCSQPAVLALQESGPTPTLSGYCPYVGGTTTSLLVHKAYTVIHIDLDLDLPYDYCMVSVLPQRRGQPSIHILNVCCPPHISGVSFAQLFHQALRTAARQPLVIVGDFNAPFPHWGYHYEKTRGRQLKELISSLSLTLLTDPAHPTRSGNSVSRDTCPDLSLTCNIRDATWENLEESLGSDHFLLRIAFTPRQEMRQHWGQARLTDWTKFRSQPFPMIPTSSEYAAWASYVLRTQRAYTQTLATTNVTPTIDSHLLHLWDARRGLIRRWKRNKLNRKLRSRIEALTAEAAAYSVQLADSNWTDICTKAAGQMGSKSTWRLFRSLLDPSSTRGETQRQLRRALHAYQGTTDQLARDLCDRYICRTVDPVGPEYTYSGSSNSTLDAPYTLPDLRAALAKMRRGTAPGRDGITVSLLANLPDQALLSLLHLINSVWDGSPPPAEWITSLVTFIPKPGKPVSIEALRPISLTSCAGKLMETMVRERLSSYLEARGTFADTMFGFRPHLSAQDVLLQLQHDIIEPTTMRLNDKAVLALDLRGAFDNVKHSSILANLSTTDCGEKTFDYIRAFLSDRVVFLRLDSTEHGPFQLGTRGTPQGAVLSPLLFNLAMMKLPSLLNEVEGVHHALYADDITIWTNTGSPAQIEERLQQAALLVHTYAASCGLECSPTKSALLSVSRLPPPHISLPSGPVPSVQDLRILGLHLSSSLDPKGTISSLRRTSEQVSRMIRRVSTKRGGLRGTHSLRLAQAFVTSRVLYASPYLRLRRHHEHQLDTLLRSVYKRALDLPIATSNRRFAALGVHNSFAELREAHRVNQLNRLSQTPSGRRLLHRLGLNTISDPAPPSPVPELWRQKLWVEPLPRNMDPEQHSGRRQARTAALQARHSDRPGVFYVDVSGPSTLGHYTAAVITEGHHVDGLSFRADSATHAEEVAIALAASHPTARIILTDSRSACSRYLQGSITPLAAHLLQAASWRFIPHSVRVVWTPGHTGLPGNEAANAAARASLLRAAALPCPESDPGNSSLTRYRDILDYYRSSRRLYPGPARGLAKADERLLRRLQTNTFLSPAVARHFIPEISGTCPTCQVLADTFHVVASCP
;
A
#
# COMPACT_ATOMS: atom_id res chain seq x y z
N LYS A 1 36.29 2.95 -18.70
CA LYS A 1 36.81 4.15 -18.01
C LYS A 1 35.95 5.36 -18.39
N ARG A 2 35.03 5.77 -17.51
CA ARG A 2 34.45 7.13 -17.46
C ARG A 2 34.46 7.49 -15.98
N SER A 3 35.17 8.56 -15.64
CA SER A 3 35.37 9.05 -14.30
C SER A 3 34.04 9.20 -13.57
N LEU A 4 33.94 8.58 -12.39
CA LEU A 4 32.96 8.92 -11.38
C LEU A 4 33.16 10.42 -11.07
N HIS A 5 32.33 11.29 -11.62
CA HIS A 5 32.24 12.66 -11.15
C HIS A 5 31.81 12.58 -9.68
N SER A 6 32.71 12.96 -8.78
CA SER A 6 32.37 13.29 -7.41
C SER A 6 31.23 14.31 -7.46
N ILE A 7 30.07 13.91 -6.94
CA ILE A 7 28.92 14.80 -6.83
C ILE A 7 29.36 15.91 -5.86
N PRO A 8 29.32 17.20 -6.24
CA PRO A 8 29.71 18.29 -5.34
C PRO A 8 28.86 18.24 -4.06
N PRO A 9 29.41 18.63 -2.89
CA PRO A 9 28.69 18.61 -1.63
C PRO A 9 27.40 19.43 -1.74
N SER A 10 26.26 18.83 -1.36
CA SER A 10 24.95 19.48 -1.50
C SER A 10 24.84 20.66 -0.52
N LYS A 11 24.72 21.88 -1.04
CA LYS A 11 24.43 23.08 -0.23
C LYS A 11 23.03 22.98 0.41
N PHE A 12 22.91 23.46 1.65
CA PHE A 12 21.63 23.68 2.31
C PHE A 12 21.16 25.10 1.96
N GLU A 13 20.03 25.20 1.28
CA GLU A 13 19.51 26.47 0.75
C GLU A 13 18.19 26.87 1.41
N ILE A 14 18.10 28.13 1.82
CA ILE A 14 16.90 28.78 2.36
C ILE A 14 16.56 29.95 1.43
N ILE A 15 15.29 30.10 1.08
CA ILE A 15 14.79 31.31 0.42
C ILE A 15 13.93 32.08 1.42
N GLN A 16 14.31 33.32 1.69
CA GLN A 16 13.52 34.29 2.45
C GLN A 16 12.74 35.18 1.48
N TRP A 17 11.45 35.41 1.77
CA TRP A 17 10.62 36.25 0.91
C TRP A 17 9.36 36.79 1.62
N ASN A 18 9.22 38.11 1.69
CA ASN A 18 7.92 38.73 2.00
C ASN A 18 6.99 38.55 0.79
N SER A 19 5.99 37.70 1.01
CA SER A 19 5.23 37.01 -0.04
C SER A 19 3.82 37.55 -0.21
N ARG A 20 3.51 38.74 0.35
CA ARG A 20 2.17 39.37 0.39
C ARG A 20 1.24 38.93 -0.74
N GLY A 21 0.09 38.35 -0.38
CA GLY A 21 -0.85 37.79 -1.35
C GLY A 21 -0.50 36.37 -1.83
N PHE A 22 0.31 35.63 -1.07
CA PHE A 22 0.70 34.24 -1.36
C PHE A 22 -0.50 33.27 -1.50
N GLY A 23 -1.66 33.59 -0.93
CA GLY A 23 -2.90 32.83 -1.14
C GLY A 23 -3.31 32.71 -2.63
N ASN A 24 -2.90 33.67 -3.47
CA ASN A 24 -3.22 33.67 -4.90
C ASN A 24 -2.56 32.48 -5.63
N ARG A 25 -3.39 31.68 -6.33
CA ARG A 25 -2.93 30.52 -7.12
C ARG A 25 -1.90 30.90 -8.18
N ARG A 26 -2.03 32.08 -8.82
CA ARG A 26 -1.08 32.55 -9.84
C ARG A 26 0.31 32.74 -9.25
N LYS A 27 0.40 33.43 -8.10
CA LYS A 27 1.66 33.69 -7.38
C LYS A 27 2.34 32.38 -6.94
N ARG A 28 1.56 31.40 -6.46
CA ARG A 28 2.07 30.07 -6.07
C ARG A 28 2.57 29.23 -7.25
N ALA A 29 1.84 29.22 -8.37
CA ALA A 29 2.26 28.52 -9.57
C ALA A 29 3.55 29.12 -10.15
N HIS A 30 3.62 30.45 -10.18
CA HIS A 30 4.79 31.21 -10.63
C HIS A 30 6.02 30.92 -9.77
N LEU A 31 5.90 30.98 -8.44
CA LEU A 31 6.97 30.55 -7.53
C LEU A 31 7.36 29.09 -7.75
N SER A 32 6.40 28.18 -7.84
CA SER A 32 6.67 26.75 -8.00
C SER A 32 7.49 26.44 -9.25
N LEU A 33 7.22 27.12 -10.36
CA LEU A 33 7.96 26.95 -11.61
C LEU A 33 9.33 27.66 -11.55
N PHE A 34 9.41 28.82 -10.92
CA PHE A 34 10.68 29.50 -10.66
C PHE A 34 11.64 28.61 -9.86
N LEU A 35 11.16 27.99 -8.78
CA LEU A 35 11.97 27.07 -7.97
C LEU A 35 12.42 25.82 -8.74
N GLN A 36 11.71 25.42 -9.78
CA GLN A 36 12.11 24.30 -10.64
C GLN A 36 13.20 24.68 -11.65
N ALA A 37 13.32 25.98 -11.98
CA ALA A 37 14.38 26.49 -12.84
C ALA A 37 15.72 26.68 -12.10
N LEU A 38 15.72 26.63 -10.77
CA LEU A 38 16.95 26.68 -9.97
C LEU A 38 17.72 25.36 -10.07
N CYS A 39 19.06 25.43 -10.00
CA CYS A 39 19.94 24.25 -10.01
C CYS A 39 19.63 23.26 -8.86
N SER A 40 19.15 23.78 -7.73
CA SER A 40 18.77 23.06 -6.51
C SER A 40 17.44 23.59 -6.00
N GLN A 41 16.56 22.68 -5.55
CA GLN A 41 15.36 23.10 -4.81
C GLN A 41 15.75 23.49 -3.38
N PRO A 42 15.26 24.63 -2.88
CA PRO A 42 15.59 25.09 -1.53
C PRO A 42 15.00 24.14 -0.48
N ALA A 43 15.74 23.92 0.60
CA ALA A 43 15.31 23.12 1.72
C ALA A 43 14.14 23.78 2.46
N VAL A 44 14.18 25.11 2.59
CA VAL A 44 13.19 25.90 3.34
C VAL A 44 12.84 27.18 2.58
N LEU A 45 11.56 27.53 2.58
CA LEU A 45 11.06 28.84 2.18
C LEU A 45 10.54 29.54 3.44
N ALA A 46 11.19 30.62 3.85
CA ALA A 46 10.77 31.48 4.94
C ALA A 46 9.92 32.61 4.38
N LEU A 47 8.60 32.50 4.56
CA LEU A 47 7.62 33.41 3.99
C LEU A 47 7.07 34.36 5.05
N GLN A 48 7.16 35.66 4.78
CA GLN A 48 6.46 36.71 5.54
C GLN A 48 5.20 37.15 4.77
N GLU A 49 4.19 37.68 5.48
CA GLU A 49 2.87 38.04 4.92
C GLU A 49 2.21 36.94 4.04
N SER A 50 2.45 35.69 4.40
CA SER A 50 2.02 34.51 3.63
C SER A 50 0.52 34.18 3.78
N GLY A 51 -0.12 34.74 4.81
CA GLY A 51 -1.48 34.42 5.21
C GLY A 51 -1.57 33.12 6.02
N PRO A 52 -2.77 32.76 6.51
CA PRO A 52 -2.92 31.71 7.53
C PRO A 52 -2.78 30.28 7.00
N THR A 53 -2.84 30.06 5.67
CA THR A 53 -2.82 28.71 5.07
C THR A 53 -1.91 28.59 3.84
N PRO A 54 -0.59 28.85 3.99
CA PRO A 54 0.34 28.81 2.88
C PRO A 54 0.56 27.36 2.44
N THR A 55 0.36 27.08 1.15
CA THR A 55 0.54 25.72 0.59
C THR A 55 1.30 25.76 -0.71
N LEU A 56 2.37 24.95 -0.80
CA LEU A 56 3.17 24.77 -2.01
C LEU A 56 3.46 23.29 -2.24
N SER A 57 3.36 22.83 -3.49
CA SER A 57 3.65 21.44 -3.83
C SER A 57 5.10 21.10 -3.52
N GLY A 58 5.35 19.91 -2.94
CA GLY A 58 6.69 19.49 -2.53
C GLY A 58 7.12 19.95 -1.14
N TYR A 59 6.39 20.88 -0.51
CA TYR A 59 6.72 21.44 0.80
C TYR A 59 5.64 21.13 1.85
N CYS A 60 6.03 21.14 3.13
CA CYS A 60 5.15 21.05 4.29
C CYS A 60 5.12 22.41 5.01
N PRO A 61 3.95 23.01 5.27
CA PRO A 61 3.85 24.28 5.95
C PRO A 61 3.93 24.16 7.47
N TYR A 62 4.63 25.10 8.09
CA TYR A 62 4.63 25.39 9.52
C TYR A 62 4.28 26.86 9.65
N VAL A 63 3.25 27.18 10.44
CA VAL A 63 2.69 28.53 10.51
C VAL A 63 2.89 29.05 11.92
N GLY A 64 3.37 30.28 12.02
CA GLY A 64 3.48 31.01 13.27
C GLY A 64 2.62 32.26 13.18
N GLY A 65 1.48 32.24 13.85
CA GLY A 65 0.48 33.31 13.77
C GLY A 65 -0.25 33.37 12.43
N THR A 66 -0.54 34.58 11.93
CA THR A 66 -1.38 34.80 10.74
C THR A 66 -0.61 35.20 9.48
N THR A 67 0.61 35.70 9.65
CA THR A 67 1.42 36.28 8.58
C THR A 67 2.71 35.50 8.29
N THR A 68 3.27 34.78 9.27
CA THR A 68 4.58 34.12 9.15
C THR A 68 4.46 32.62 8.92
N SER A 69 5.22 32.09 7.96
CA SER A 69 5.33 30.64 7.78
C SER A 69 6.69 30.17 7.29
N LEU A 70 6.98 28.90 7.58
CA LEU A 70 8.12 28.16 7.07
C LEU A 70 7.59 26.99 6.23
N LEU A 71 7.87 26.99 4.93
CA LEU A 71 7.60 25.85 4.07
C LEU A 71 8.87 25.01 3.94
N VAL A 72 8.85 23.78 4.46
CA VAL A 72 10.02 22.89 4.44
C VAL A 72 9.83 21.79 3.42
N HIS A 73 10.82 21.58 2.56
CA HIS A 73 10.77 20.57 1.50
C HIS A 73 10.60 19.17 2.10
N LYS A 74 9.74 18.34 1.49
CA LYS A 74 9.34 17.01 2.00
C LYS A 74 10.49 15.99 2.15
N ALA A 75 11.67 16.29 1.61
CA ALA A 75 12.87 15.48 1.78
C ALA A 75 13.54 15.66 3.17
N TYR A 76 13.15 16.68 3.92
CA TYR A 76 13.68 16.98 5.25
C TYR A 76 12.67 16.60 6.34
N THR A 77 13.19 16.20 7.49
CA THR A 77 12.38 15.97 8.70
C THR A 77 12.55 17.16 9.61
N VAL A 78 11.45 17.71 10.12
CA VAL A 78 11.51 18.87 11.01
C VAL A 78 10.58 18.73 12.20
N ILE A 79 10.93 19.41 13.29
CA ILE A 79 10.10 19.62 14.48
C ILE A 79 9.72 21.10 14.51
N HIS A 80 8.44 21.39 14.73
CA HIS A 80 7.98 22.74 15.01
C HIS A 80 8.32 23.09 16.47
N ILE A 81 8.96 24.23 16.68
CA ILE A 81 9.35 24.70 18.01
C ILE A 81 8.41 25.83 18.38
N ASP A 82 7.66 25.63 19.46
CA ASP A 82 6.97 26.70 20.14
C ASP A 82 7.91 27.29 21.19
N LEU A 83 8.09 28.62 21.17
CA LEU A 83 8.92 29.32 22.15
C LEU A 83 8.09 29.80 23.35
N ASP A 84 6.77 29.63 23.31
CA ASP A 84 5.81 30.01 24.36
C ASP A 84 5.91 31.49 24.72
N LEU A 85 5.97 32.33 23.68
CA LEU A 85 6.07 33.78 23.78
C LEU A 85 4.83 34.44 23.19
N ASP A 86 4.16 35.26 23.98
CA ASP A 86 3.10 36.17 23.52
C ASP A 86 3.71 37.51 23.10
N LEU A 87 3.84 37.70 21.78
CA LEU A 87 4.51 38.85 21.19
C LEU A 87 3.55 39.59 20.27
N PRO A 88 3.67 40.93 20.13
CA PRO A 88 2.80 41.71 19.25
C PRO A 88 3.12 41.51 17.76
N TYR A 89 3.92 40.50 17.39
CA TYR A 89 4.34 40.20 16.03
C TYR A 89 4.51 38.68 15.85
N ASP A 90 4.40 38.23 14.60
CA ASP A 90 4.36 36.81 14.27
C ASP A 90 5.77 36.25 14.06
N TYR A 91 6.06 35.09 14.67
CA TYR A 91 7.28 34.32 14.44
C TYR A 91 6.96 32.84 14.25
N CYS A 92 7.81 32.12 13.51
CA CYS A 92 7.73 30.67 13.37
C CYS A 92 9.14 30.08 13.48
N MET A 93 9.32 29.06 14.32
CA MET A 93 10.61 28.38 14.47
C MET A 93 10.48 26.90 14.15
N VAL A 94 11.43 26.37 13.37
CA VAL A 94 11.55 24.93 13.11
C VAL A 94 12.97 24.45 13.34
N SER A 95 13.11 23.21 13.78
CA SER A 95 14.39 22.50 13.82
C SER A 95 14.42 21.42 12.75
N VAL A 96 15.35 21.54 11.81
CA VAL A 96 15.60 20.57 10.76
C VAL A 96 16.52 19.49 11.29
N LEU A 97 15.97 18.29 11.41
CA LEU A 97 16.66 17.14 11.98
C LEU A 97 17.62 16.52 10.96
N PRO A 98 18.84 16.14 11.39
CA PRO A 98 19.79 15.43 10.55
C PRO A 98 19.33 14.00 10.23
N GLN A 99 20.08 13.28 9.40
CA GLN A 99 19.74 11.89 9.08
C GLN A 99 20.03 10.92 10.23
N ARG A 100 21.10 11.16 11.00
CA ARG A 100 21.49 10.31 12.13
C ARG A 100 21.36 11.07 13.44
N ARG A 101 20.88 10.38 14.47
CA ARG A 101 20.87 10.88 15.84
C ARG A 101 22.28 11.21 16.34
N GLY A 102 22.41 12.26 17.15
CA GLY A 102 23.70 12.75 17.67
C GLY A 102 24.40 13.82 16.81
N GLN A 103 23.89 14.08 15.60
CA GLN A 103 24.35 15.18 14.74
C GLN A 103 23.62 16.49 15.11
N PRO A 104 24.23 17.68 14.90
CA PRO A 104 23.59 18.95 15.20
C PRO A 104 22.39 19.20 14.26
N SER A 105 21.27 19.65 14.82
CA SER A 105 20.11 20.09 14.03
C SER A 105 20.32 21.52 13.56
N ILE A 106 19.58 21.92 12.52
CA ILE A 106 19.60 23.30 12.04
C ILE A 106 18.32 23.99 12.45
N HIS A 107 18.44 25.03 13.25
CA HIS A 107 17.31 25.83 13.71
C HIS A 107 17.09 27.00 12.76
N ILE A 108 15.83 27.24 12.40
CA ILE A 108 15.44 28.33 11.51
C ILE A 108 14.31 29.08 12.19
N LEU A 109 14.55 30.34 12.49
CA LEU A 109 13.58 31.28 13.03
C LEU A 109 13.17 32.25 11.92
N ASN A 110 11.88 32.32 11.62
CA ASN A 110 11.29 33.28 10.72
C ASN A 110 10.49 34.31 11.51
N VAL A 111 10.67 35.60 11.23
CA VAL A 111 10.03 36.73 11.93
C VAL A 111 9.33 37.65 10.95
N CYS A 112 8.12 38.13 11.28
CA CYS A 112 7.42 39.18 10.54
C CYS A 112 6.90 40.22 11.52
N CYS A 113 7.50 41.41 11.51
CA CYS A 113 7.10 42.53 12.36
C CYS A 113 6.50 43.64 11.49
N PRO A 114 5.18 43.91 11.59
CA PRO A 114 4.56 44.98 10.82
C PRO A 114 5.14 46.38 11.13
N PRO A 115 5.12 47.30 10.16
CA PRO A 115 5.70 48.64 10.32
C PRO A 115 4.90 49.55 11.28
N HIS A 116 3.63 49.25 11.55
CA HIS A 116 2.73 50.10 12.35
C HIS A 116 2.83 49.88 13.87
N ILE A 117 3.55 48.85 14.33
CA ILE A 117 3.60 48.49 15.75
C ILE A 117 4.75 49.23 16.46
N SER A 118 4.48 50.23 17.28
CA SER A 118 5.52 50.96 18.03
C SER A 118 6.01 50.19 19.27
N GLY A 119 7.23 50.47 19.75
CA GLY A 119 7.72 49.97 21.05
C GLY A 119 8.13 48.49 21.08
N VAL A 120 8.35 47.85 19.93
CA VAL A 120 8.68 46.42 19.83
C VAL A 120 10.16 46.14 20.12
N SER A 121 10.43 45.13 20.95
CA SER A 121 11.76 44.55 21.19
C SER A 121 11.83 43.10 20.71
N PHE A 122 12.99 42.70 20.17
CA PHE A 122 13.28 41.31 19.74
C PHE A 122 14.12 40.52 20.76
N ALA A 123 14.47 41.14 21.90
CA ALA A 123 15.40 40.56 22.87
C ALA A 123 14.90 39.21 23.43
N GLN A 124 13.65 39.17 23.92
CA GLN A 124 13.05 37.94 24.47
C GLN A 124 13.05 36.80 23.45
N LEU A 125 12.62 37.10 22.21
CA LEU A 125 12.58 36.13 21.13
C LEU A 125 13.97 35.57 20.79
N PHE A 126 14.97 36.43 20.62
CA PHE A 126 16.32 36.00 20.22
C PHE A 126 17.02 35.25 21.35
N HIS A 127 16.87 35.69 22.61
CA HIS A 127 17.41 34.96 23.75
C HIS A 127 16.78 33.57 23.87
N GLN A 128 15.46 33.45 23.73
CA GLN A 128 14.78 32.17 23.81
C GLN A 128 15.17 31.26 22.63
N ALA A 129 15.23 31.79 21.41
CA ALA A 129 15.67 31.03 20.24
C ALA A 129 17.12 30.53 20.36
N LEU A 130 18.03 31.35 20.91
CA LEU A 130 19.42 30.95 21.18
C LEU A 130 19.53 29.93 22.31
N ARG A 131 18.71 30.03 23.37
CA ARG A 131 18.63 29.01 24.41
C ARG A 131 18.17 27.68 23.83
N THR A 132 17.15 27.69 22.98
CA THR A 132 16.64 26.49 22.31
C THR A 132 17.63 25.89 21.32
N ALA A 133 18.33 26.74 20.54
CA ALA A 133 19.36 26.27 19.61
C ALA A 133 20.67 25.86 20.31
N ALA A 134 20.94 26.41 21.49
CA ALA A 134 22.19 26.27 22.25
C ALA A 134 23.43 26.53 21.36
N ARG A 135 24.29 25.53 21.18
CA ARG A 135 25.50 25.60 20.33
C ARG A 135 25.27 25.11 18.89
N GLN A 136 24.02 24.82 18.52
CA GLN A 136 23.70 24.31 17.20
C GLN A 136 23.55 25.48 16.19
N PRO A 137 23.68 25.20 14.88
CA PRO A 137 23.41 26.16 13.82
C PRO A 137 22.03 26.81 13.94
N LEU A 138 21.99 28.14 13.97
CA LEU A 138 20.76 28.93 13.96
C LEU A 138 20.79 29.94 12.81
N VAL A 139 19.72 29.96 12.02
CA VAL A 139 19.45 30.99 11.00
C VAL A 139 18.23 31.78 11.45
N ILE A 140 18.36 33.10 11.54
CA ILE A 140 17.24 34.00 11.82
C ILE A 140 16.99 34.83 10.57
N VAL A 141 15.80 34.74 10.02
CA VAL A 141 15.36 35.50 8.85
C VAL A 141 14.05 36.20 9.16
N GLY A 142 13.79 37.31 8.48
CA GLY A 142 12.51 37.98 8.68
C GLY A 142 12.43 39.37 8.09
N ASP A 143 11.21 39.89 8.07
CA ASP A 143 10.92 41.29 7.82
C ASP A 143 10.78 42.00 9.19
N PHE A 144 11.80 42.76 9.58
CA PHE A 144 11.89 43.38 10.91
C PHE A 144 11.32 44.80 10.95
N ASN A 145 11.17 45.45 9.79
CA ASN A 145 10.79 46.85 9.67
C ASN A 145 11.51 47.76 10.69
N ALA A 146 12.82 47.57 10.84
CA ALA A 146 13.65 48.24 11.85
C ALA A 146 14.70 49.13 11.17
N PRO A 147 14.40 50.41 10.85
CA PRO A 147 15.34 51.28 10.13
C PRO A 147 16.62 51.57 10.92
N PHE A 148 17.78 51.30 10.30
CA PHE A 148 19.10 51.62 10.85
C PHE A 148 20.18 51.73 9.75
N PRO A 149 21.23 52.57 9.90
CA PRO A 149 22.26 52.75 8.88
C PRO A 149 23.07 51.51 8.47
N HIS A 150 23.31 50.56 9.38
CA HIS A 150 24.15 49.38 9.06
C HIS A 150 23.56 48.48 7.97
N TRP A 151 22.26 48.54 7.73
CA TRP A 151 21.58 47.82 6.65
C TRP A 151 20.88 48.78 5.68
N GLY A 152 21.45 49.96 5.46
CA GLY A 152 21.14 50.78 4.29
C GLY A 152 20.08 51.87 4.47
N TYR A 153 19.67 52.21 5.69
CA TYR A 153 18.80 53.37 5.94
C TYR A 153 19.59 54.65 6.21
N HIS A 154 19.09 55.81 5.79
CA HIS A 154 19.73 57.11 6.12
C HIS A 154 19.36 57.65 7.50
N TYR A 155 18.45 56.97 8.20
CA TYR A 155 17.96 57.35 9.50
C TYR A 155 17.85 56.10 10.39
N GLU A 156 17.90 56.31 11.69
CA GLU A 156 17.65 55.26 12.67
C GLU A 156 16.33 55.48 13.41
N LYS A 157 15.69 54.38 13.81
CA LYS A 157 14.61 54.37 14.80
C LYS A 157 15.04 53.57 16.02
N THR A 158 14.39 53.79 17.16
CA THR A 158 14.64 53.05 18.41
C THR A 158 14.68 51.54 18.21
N ARG A 159 13.73 50.99 17.45
CA ARG A 159 13.67 49.56 17.09
C ARG A 159 14.94 49.08 16.36
N GLY A 160 15.45 49.87 15.41
CA GLY A 160 16.67 49.54 14.66
C GLY A 160 17.92 49.62 15.52
N ARG A 161 18.03 50.65 16.37
CA ARG A 161 19.14 50.80 17.33
C ARG A 161 19.20 49.60 18.29
N GLN A 162 18.06 49.26 18.91
CA GLN A 162 17.95 48.10 19.80
C GLN A 162 18.28 46.78 19.10
N LEU A 163 17.83 46.59 17.85
CA LEU A 163 18.15 45.38 17.09
C LEU A 163 19.65 45.29 16.76
N LYS A 164 20.31 46.40 16.42
CA LYS A 164 21.76 46.42 16.18
C LYS A 164 22.53 46.08 17.46
N GLU A 165 22.17 46.69 18.59
CA GLU A 165 22.76 46.39 19.89
C GLU A 165 22.59 44.91 20.25
N LEU A 166 21.41 44.35 19.99
CA LEU A 166 21.09 42.94 20.21
C LEU A 166 21.91 42.01 19.31
N ILE A 167 22.07 42.33 18.02
CA ILE A 167 22.91 41.57 17.08
C ILE A 167 24.36 41.53 17.58
N SER A 168 24.89 42.67 18.04
CA SER A 168 26.24 42.77 18.60
C SER A 168 26.38 42.00 19.92
N SER A 169 25.43 42.14 20.85
CA SER A 169 25.51 41.50 22.17
C SER A 169 25.36 39.98 22.12
N LEU A 170 24.63 39.46 21.14
CA LEU A 170 24.43 38.03 20.92
C LEU A 170 25.43 37.39 19.96
N SER A 171 26.44 38.15 19.50
CA SER A 171 27.46 37.69 18.54
C SER A 171 26.85 37.06 17.27
N LEU A 172 25.76 37.65 16.76
CA LEU A 172 25.13 37.20 15.52
C LEU A 172 25.85 37.78 14.30
N THR A 173 25.99 36.99 13.24
CA THR A 173 26.55 37.45 11.96
C THR A 173 25.41 37.94 11.06
N LEU A 174 25.45 39.21 10.66
CA LEU A 174 24.55 39.78 9.65
C LEU A 174 25.05 39.42 8.25
N LEU A 175 24.20 38.76 7.45
CA LEU A 175 24.52 38.38 6.07
C LEU A 175 23.96 39.35 5.03
N THR A 176 22.94 40.14 5.38
CA THR A 176 22.28 41.06 4.46
C THR A 176 23.26 42.14 3.97
N ASP A 177 23.45 42.22 2.66
CA ASP A 177 24.28 43.25 2.04
C ASP A 177 23.44 44.51 1.69
N PRO A 178 23.70 45.67 2.33
CA PRO A 178 22.98 46.91 2.03
C PRO A 178 23.19 47.44 0.60
N ALA A 179 24.22 46.99 -0.12
CA ALA A 179 24.42 47.34 -1.53
C ALA A 179 23.32 46.75 -2.44
N HIS A 180 22.58 45.74 -1.97
CA HIS A 180 21.54 45.05 -2.71
C HIS A 180 20.18 45.13 -1.99
N PRO A 181 19.40 46.22 -2.17
CA PRO A 181 18.15 46.45 -1.44
C PRO A 181 17.17 45.28 -1.51
N THR A 182 16.62 44.88 -0.36
CA THR A 182 15.69 43.72 -0.27
C THR A 182 14.25 44.09 -0.61
N ARG A 183 13.90 45.37 -0.53
CA ARG A 183 12.61 45.93 -0.97
C ARG A 183 12.81 47.04 -2.00
N SER A 184 12.08 46.93 -3.12
CA SER A 184 12.01 47.98 -4.13
C SER A 184 11.04 49.06 -3.71
N GLY A 185 11.54 50.29 -3.61
CA GLY A 185 10.72 51.48 -3.48
C GLY A 185 9.98 51.83 -4.78
N ASN A 186 9.06 52.79 -4.69
CA ASN A 186 8.30 53.32 -5.82
C ASN A 186 8.83 54.71 -6.24
N SER A 187 8.01 55.52 -6.92
CA SER A 187 8.40 56.89 -7.31
C SER A 187 8.48 57.88 -6.13
N VAL A 188 8.04 57.47 -4.94
CA VAL A 188 7.94 58.28 -3.72
C VAL A 188 8.75 57.66 -2.57
N SER A 189 8.86 56.34 -2.51
CA SER A 189 9.67 55.61 -1.53
C SER A 189 11.01 55.16 -2.13
N ARG A 190 12.09 55.25 -1.34
CA ARG A 190 13.40 54.70 -1.71
C ARG A 190 13.45 53.18 -1.58
N ASP A 191 14.44 52.58 -2.20
CA ASP A 191 14.77 51.17 -1.95
C ASP A 191 15.34 51.03 -0.53
N THR A 192 15.00 49.94 0.15
CA THR A 192 15.28 49.74 1.59
C THR A 192 15.59 48.27 1.87
N CYS A 193 16.22 47.97 3.01
CA CYS A 193 16.45 46.59 3.47
C CYS A 193 15.69 46.29 4.78
N PRO A 194 14.36 46.15 4.76
CA PRO A 194 13.60 45.72 5.95
C PRO A 194 13.80 44.23 6.26
N ASP A 195 14.19 43.44 5.26
CA ASP A 195 14.44 42.00 5.37
C ASP A 195 15.88 41.73 5.80
N LEU A 196 16.06 41.18 7.00
CA LEU A 196 17.39 40.83 7.51
C LEU A 196 17.57 39.31 7.58
N SER A 197 18.79 38.86 7.31
CA SER A 197 19.23 37.48 7.42
C SER A 197 20.44 37.40 8.34
N LEU A 198 20.31 36.69 9.45
CA LEU A 198 21.32 36.54 10.50
C LEU A 198 21.67 35.07 10.70
N THR A 199 22.90 34.78 11.09
CA THR A 199 23.33 33.43 11.44
C THR A 199 24.10 33.39 12.76
N CYS A 200 23.99 32.27 13.46
CA CYS A 200 24.81 31.92 14.61
C CYS A 200 25.34 30.49 14.43
N ASN A 201 26.60 30.25 14.81
CA ASN A 201 27.27 28.94 14.73
C ASN A 201 27.31 28.30 13.33
N ILE A 202 27.28 29.10 12.25
CA ILE A 202 27.41 28.66 10.86
C ILE A 202 28.66 29.29 10.25
N ARG A 203 29.47 28.48 9.55
CA ARG A 203 30.63 28.96 8.78
C ARG A 203 30.28 28.99 7.29
N ASP A 204 30.91 29.90 6.56
CA ASP A 204 30.82 30.02 5.10
C ASP A 204 29.38 30.15 4.55
N ALA A 205 28.53 30.86 5.30
CA ALA A 205 27.20 31.20 4.83
C ALA A 205 27.29 32.29 3.75
N THR A 206 26.58 32.05 2.66
CA THR A 206 26.45 32.97 1.52
C THR A 206 25.05 33.54 1.49
N TRP A 207 24.94 34.79 1.08
CA TRP A 207 23.68 35.51 0.90
C TRP A 207 23.66 36.18 -0.46
N GLU A 208 22.52 36.14 -1.13
CA GLU A 208 22.34 36.73 -2.45
C GLU A 208 20.90 37.20 -2.65
N ASN A 209 20.74 38.39 -3.21
CA ASN A 209 19.46 38.87 -3.73
C ASN A 209 19.26 38.35 -5.16
N LEU A 210 18.23 37.54 -5.39
CA LEU A 210 17.97 36.93 -6.72
C LEU A 210 17.41 37.92 -7.75
N GLU A 211 17.17 39.18 -7.35
CA GLU A 211 16.53 40.25 -8.15
C GLU A 211 15.16 39.85 -8.74
N GLU A 212 14.52 38.86 -8.14
CA GLU A 212 13.24 38.31 -8.55
C GLU A 212 12.24 38.61 -7.43
N SER A 213 11.08 39.19 -7.77
CA SER A 213 10.07 39.61 -6.78
C SER A 213 8.72 38.92 -6.95
N LEU A 214 8.48 38.23 -8.08
CA LEU A 214 7.24 37.52 -8.40
C LEU A 214 5.96 38.33 -8.11
N GLY A 215 6.00 39.63 -8.35
CA GLY A 215 4.88 40.56 -8.09
C GLY A 215 4.75 41.04 -6.64
N SER A 216 5.76 40.84 -5.80
CA SER A 216 5.94 41.53 -4.51
C SER A 216 6.77 42.81 -4.69
N ASP A 217 6.72 43.73 -3.73
CA ASP A 217 7.69 44.82 -3.60
C ASP A 217 9.00 44.35 -2.92
N HIS A 218 9.03 43.13 -2.39
CA HIS A 218 10.23 42.47 -1.84
C HIS A 218 10.83 41.44 -2.81
N PHE A 219 12.16 41.34 -2.80
CA PHE A 219 12.91 40.36 -3.59
C PHE A 219 13.08 39.03 -2.86
N LEU A 220 13.28 37.94 -3.62
CA LEU A 220 13.67 36.64 -3.09
C LEU A 220 15.15 36.69 -2.68
N LEU A 221 15.42 36.33 -1.43
CA LEU A 221 16.76 36.31 -0.86
C LEU A 221 17.20 34.86 -0.65
N ARG A 222 18.35 34.49 -1.21
CA ARG A 222 18.94 33.15 -1.09
C ARG A 222 20.00 33.15 0.00
N ILE A 223 19.83 32.28 0.99
CA ILE A 223 20.83 31.96 2.01
C ILE A 223 21.30 30.53 1.76
N ALA A 224 22.60 30.33 1.57
CA ALA A 224 23.16 29.02 1.30
C ALA A 224 24.44 28.76 2.09
N PHE A 225 24.54 27.58 2.69
CA PHE A 225 25.74 27.15 3.40
C PHE A 225 25.91 25.63 3.29
N THR A 226 27.11 25.13 3.53
CA THR A 226 27.37 23.69 3.51
C THR A 226 27.13 23.12 4.90
N PRO A 227 26.09 22.32 5.12
CA PRO A 227 25.90 21.68 6.41
C PRO A 227 27.08 20.75 6.67
N ARG A 228 27.51 20.63 7.94
CA ARG A 228 28.63 19.74 8.29
C ARG A 228 28.39 18.29 7.85
N GLN A 229 27.14 17.87 7.66
CA GLN A 229 26.75 16.48 7.36
C GLN A 229 25.50 16.40 6.47
N GLU A 230 25.21 15.22 5.95
CA GLU A 230 24.06 14.99 5.06
C GLU A 230 22.72 15.11 5.79
N MET A 231 21.91 16.07 5.35
CA MET A 231 20.56 16.28 5.87
C MET A 231 19.48 15.69 4.98
N ARG A 232 19.80 15.50 3.69
CA ARG A 232 18.85 15.12 2.65
C ARG A 232 19.06 13.67 2.24
N GLN A 233 17.98 12.92 2.06
CA GLN A 233 18.05 11.59 1.46
C GLN A 233 18.43 11.69 -0.03
N HIS A 234 19.48 10.97 -0.44
CA HIS A 234 19.85 10.86 -1.85
C HIS A 234 18.74 10.20 -2.67
N TRP A 235 18.50 10.71 -3.88
CA TRP A 235 17.55 10.12 -4.80
C TRP A 235 18.03 8.75 -5.31
N GLY A 236 17.08 7.84 -5.50
CA GLY A 236 17.37 6.40 -5.57
C GLY A 236 18.03 5.99 -6.89
N GLN A 237 19.27 5.53 -6.83
CA GLN A 237 19.92 4.80 -7.92
C GLN A 237 19.05 3.63 -8.39
N ALA A 238 18.86 3.50 -9.71
CA ALA A 238 18.19 2.34 -10.28
C ALA A 238 19.23 1.23 -10.50
N ARG A 239 18.95 0.03 -10.00
CA ARG A 239 19.82 -1.14 -10.19
C ARG A 239 19.19 -2.09 -11.21
N LEU A 240 19.93 -2.40 -12.27
CA LEU A 240 19.53 -3.34 -13.31
C LEU A 240 20.50 -4.51 -13.30
N THR A 241 20.02 -5.71 -12.96
CA THR A 241 20.81 -6.95 -12.96
C THR A 241 20.56 -7.72 -14.26
N ASP A 242 21.62 -8.11 -14.96
CA ASP A 242 21.55 -9.07 -16.07
C ASP A 242 21.38 -10.49 -15.51
N TRP A 243 20.12 -10.91 -15.38
CA TRP A 243 19.77 -12.22 -14.83
C TRP A 243 20.16 -13.39 -15.73
N THR A 244 20.39 -13.17 -17.03
CA THR A 244 20.80 -14.23 -17.96
C THR A 244 22.26 -14.59 -17.69
N LYS A 245 23.14 -13.59 -17.64
CA LYS A 245 24.56 -13.80 -17.30
C LYS A 245 24.76 -14.27 -15.86
N PHE A 246 23.94 -13.78 -14.92
CA PHE A 246 23.96 -14.26 -13.54
C PHE A 246 23.68 -15.78 -13.44
N ARG A 247 22.70 -16.29 -14.20
CA ARG A 247 22.33 -17.71 -14.18
C ARG A 247 23.34 -18.63 -14.86
N SER A 248 24.22 -18.10 -15.73
CA SER A 248 25.24 -18.89 -16.41
C SER A 248 26.51 -19.09 -15.58
N GLN A 249 26.60 -18.48 -14.40
CA GLN A 249 27.78 -18.62 -13.56
C GLN A 249 27.76 -19.93 -12.76
N PRO A 250 28.93 -20.52 -12.47
CA PRO A 250 29.02 -21.60 -11.49
C PRO A 250 28.71 -21.05 -10.09
N PHE A 251 28.06 -21.86 -9.25
CA PHE A 251 27.80 -21.54 -7.85
C PHE A 251 28.42 -22.61 -6.95
N PRO A 252 29.07 -22.23 -5.84
CA PRO A 252 29.65 -23.19 -4.92
C PRO A 252 28.56 -24.01 -4.22
N MET A 253 28.90 -25.25 -3.86
CA MET A 253 28.08 -26.08 -2.98
C MET A 253 28.04 -25.50 -1.56
N ILE A 254 27.03 -25.90 -0.78
CA ILE A 254 26.91 -25.54 0.64
C ILE A 254 26.93 -26.86 1.43
N PRO A 255 28.10 -27.36 1.83
CA PRO A 255 28.20 -28.65 2.52
C PRO A 255 27.71 -28.57 3.97
N THR A 256 27.87 -27.43 4.64
CA THR A 256 27.50 -27.26 6.05
C THR A 256 26.84 -25.90 6.32
N SER A 257 26.13 -25.80 7.46
CA SER A 257 25.48 -24.55 7.89
C SER A 257 26.46 -23.41 8.15
N SER A 258 27.69 -23.69 8.58
CA SER A 258 28.74 -22.67 8.82
C SER A 258 29.24 -22.03 7.52
N GLU A 259 29.12 -22.72 6.38
CA GLU A 259 29.55 -22.21 5.07
C GLU A 259 28.47 -21.37 4.35
N TYR A 260 27.24 -21.31 4.87
CA TYR A 260 26.15 -20.51 4.28
C TYR A 260 26.54 -19.02 4.14
N ALA A 261 27.24 -18.45 5.12
CA ALA A 261 27.68 -17.05 5.10
C ALA A 261 28.58 -16.74 3.89
N ALA A 262 29.51 -17.66 3.59
CA ALA A 262 30.42 -17.56 2.46
C ALA A 262 29.67 -17.69 1.14
N TRP A 263 28.72 -18.64 1.06
CA TRP A 263 27.84 -18.80 -0.10
C TRP A 263 26.99 -17.55 -0.35
N ALA A 264 26.32 -17.01 0.68
CA ALA A 264 25.49 -15.81 0.56
C ALA A 264 26.31 -14.61 0.07
N SER A 265 27.53 -14.46 0.61
CA SER A 265 28.48 -13.43 0.18
C SER A 265 28.92 -13.63 -1.28
N TYR A 266 29.16 -14.86 -1.73
CA TYR A 266 29.44 -15.18 -3.12
C TYR A 266 28.27 -14.78 -4.03
N VAL A 267 27.04 -15.22 -3.72
CA VAL A 267 25.84 -14.90 -4.51
C VAL A 267 25.66 -13.38 -4.63
N LEU A 268 25.85 -12.62 -3.55
CA LEU A 268 25.76 -11.16 -3.56
C LEU A 268 26.87 -10.50 -4.39
N ARG A 269 28.10 -11.00 -4.31
CA ARG A 269 29.21 -10.51 -5.16
C ARG A 269 28.93 -10.76 -6.63
N THR A 270 28.48 -11.97 -6.98
CA THR A 270 28.09 -12.34 -8.35
C THR A 270 26.95 -11.45 -8.85
N GLN A 271 25.92 -11.22 -8.03
CA GLN A 271 24.84 -10.29 -8.39
C GLN A 271 25.39 -8.89 -8.65
N ARG A 272 26.25 -8.36 -7.78
CA ARG A 272 26.83 -7.02 -7.94
C ARG A 272 27.67 -6.91 -9.21
N ALA A 273 28.44 -7.93 -9.57
CA ALA A 273 29.25 -7.96 -10.78
C ALA A 273 28.41 -7.79 -12.07
N TYR A 274 27.18 -8.33 -12.07
CA TYR A 274 26.23 -8.22 -13.18
C TYR A 274 25.12 -7.17 -12.97
N THR A 275 25.26 -6.30 -11.96
CA THR A 275 24.30 -5.23 -11.69
C THR A 275 24.87 -3.89 -12.10
N GLN A 276 24.24 -3.27 -13.09
CA GLN A 276 24.52 -1.90 -13.47
C GLN A 276 23.72 -0.95 -12.57
N THR A 277 24.43 0.00 -11.96
CA THR A 277 23.81 1.07 -11.18
C THR A 277 23.68 2.29 -12.08
N LEU A 278 22.44 2.59 -12.45
CA LEU A 278 22.10 3.79 -13.20
C LEU A 278 21.80 4.90 -12.20
N ALA A 279 22.57 5.99 -12.28
CA ALA A 279 22.18 7.23 -11.63
C ALA A 279 20.84 7.64 -12.22
N THR A 280 19.78 7.63 -11.42
CA THR A 280 18.54 8.29 -11.84
C THR A 280 18.86 9.77 -11.89
N THR A 281 18.94 10.34 -13.09
CA THR A 281 19.04 11.78 -13.23
C THR A 281 17.81 12.39 -12.59
N ASN A 282 18.00 13.53 -11.94
CA ASN A 282 16.89 14.44 -11.75
C ASN A 282 16.46 14.74 -13.17
N VAL A 283 15.30 14.25 -13.58
CA VAL A 283 14.62 14.93 -14.66
C VAL A 283 14.28 16.27 -14.03
N THR A 284 15.22 17.21 -14.10
CA THR A 284 14.88 18.62 -14.01
C THR A 284 13.83 18.78 -15.10
N PRO A 285 12.61 19.20 -14.73
CA PRO A 285 11.62 19.46 -15.76
C PRO A 285 12.28 20.40 -16.77
N THR A 286 12.20 20.06 -18.05
CA THR A 286 12.62 20.96 -19.12
C THR A 286 12.00 22.32 -18.82
N ILE A 287 12.86 23.30 -18.55
CA ILE A 287 12.41 24.66 -18.25
C ILE A 287 11.67 25.14 -19.49
N ASP A 288 10.46 25.64 -19.28
CA ASP A 288 9.66 26.17 -20.37
C ASP A 288 10.33 27.42 -20.95
N SER A 289 10.64 27.38 -22.25
CA SER A 289 11.38 28.44 -22.94
C SER A 289 10.63 29.77 -22.98
N HIS A 290 9.30 29.72 -23.10
CA HIS A 290 8.46 30.92 -23.11
C HIS A 290 8.44 31.59 -21.74
N LEU A 291 8.29 30.82 -20.67
CA LEU A 291 8.34 31.35 -19.31
C LEU A 291 9.71 31.95 -18.97
N LEU A 292 10.80 31.32 -19.42
CA LEU A 292 12.15 31.85 -19.27
C LEU A 292 12.30 33.20 -19.99
N HIS A 293 11.82 33.29 -21.23
CA HIS A 293 11.83 34.52 -22.01
C HIS A 293 11.05 35.65 -21.32
N LEU A 294 9.87 35.35 -20.77
CA LEU A 294 9.09 36.33 -19.99
C LEU A 294 9.85 36.84 -18.76
N TRP A 295 10.56 35.96 -18.04
CA TRP A 295 11.37 36.37 -16.90
C TRP A 295 12.59 37.21 -17.30
N ASP A 296 13.27 36.87 -18.40
CA ASP A 296 14.42 37.63 -18.89
C ASP A 296 14.01 39.01 -19.42
N ALA A 297 12.93 39.09 -20.21
CA ALA A 297 12.38 40.35 -20.70
C ALA A 297 11.98 41.28 -19.54
N ARG A 298 11.33 40.71 -18.51
CA ARG A 298 10.94 41.44 -17.31
C ARG A 298 12.15 41.93 -16.51
N ARG A 299 13.17 41.09 -16.29
CA ARG A 299 14.43 41.48 -15.63
C ARG A 299 15.13 42.61 -16.37
N GLY A 300 15.19 42.54 -17.70
CA GLY A 300 15.75 43.61 -18.55
C GLY A 300 14.99 44.94 -18.41
N LEU A 301 13.66 44.91 -18.31
CA LEU A 301 12.87 46.12 -18.05
C LEU A 301 13.04 46.67 -16.64
N ILE A 302 13.11 45.80 -15.62
CA ILE A 302 13.36 46.22 -14.22
C ILE A 302 14.70 46.95 -14.12
N ARG A 303 15.77 46.42 -14.73
CA ARG A 303 17.09 47.10 -14.75
C ARG A 303 17.03 48.49 -15.40
N ARG A 304 16.26 48.64 -16.49
CA ARG A 304 16.03 49.94 -17.12
C ARG A 304 15.20 50.88 -16.26
N TRP A 305 14.15 50.36 -15.63
CA TRP A 305 13.27 51.14 -14.75
C TRP A 305 13.99 51.57 -13.46
N LYS A 306 14.90 50.76 -12.89
CA LYS A 306 15.75 51.15 -11.76
C LYS A 306 16.58 52.41 -12.06
N ARG A 307 17.00 52.61 -13.32
CA ARG A 307 17.73 53.82 -13.77
C ARG A 307 16.84 55.05 -13.95
N ASN A 308 15.53 54.87 -14.15
CA ASN A 308 14.54 55.95 -14.28
C ASN A 308 13.17 55.52 -13.71
N LYS A 309 13.02 55.66 -12.39
CA LYS A 309 11.82 55.18 -11.65
C LYS A 309 10.54 55.96 -11.96
N LEU A 310 10.65 57.14 -12.57
CA LEU A 310 9.50 57.97 -12.99
C LEU A 310 8.84 57.45 -14.28
N ASN A 311 9.49 56.53 -15.00
CA ASN A 311 8.95 56.01 -16.26
C ASN A 311 7.77 55.05 -16.04
N ARG A 312 6.55 55.61 -16.06
CA ARG A 312 5.28 54.89 -15.89
C ARG A 312 5.04 53.83 -16.97
N LYS A 313 5.52 54.05 -18.21
CA LYS A 313 5.36 53.08 -19.31
C LYS A 313 6.15 51.80 -19.05
N LEU A 314 7.40 51.92 -18.60
CA LEU A 314 8.23 50.77 -18.22
C LEU A 314 7.61 50.01 -17.04
N ARG A 315 7.13 50.73 -16.02
CA ARG A 315 6.44 50.11 -14.87
C ARG A 315 5.19 49.34 -15.29
N SER A 316 4.32 49.95 -16.09
CA SER A 316 3.11 49.29 -16.61
C SER A 316 3.46 48.05 -17.44
N ARG A 317 4.52 48.10 -18.26
CA ARG A 317 4.98 46.92 -19.01
C ARG A 317 5.55 45.81 -18.12
N ILE A 318 6.26 46.15 -17.05
CA ILE A 318 6.75 45.18 -16.04
C ILE A 318 5.56 44.51 -15.34
N GLU A 319 4.56 45.28 -14.93
CA GLU A 319 3.34 44.76 -14.32
C GLU A 319 2.57 43.83 -15.29
N ALA A 320 2.45 44.22 -16.57
CA ALA A 320 1.83 43.41 -17.61
C ALA A 320 2.57 42.07 -17.83
N LEU A 321 3.90 42.09 -18.00
CA LEU A 321 4.70 40.86 -18.15
C LEU A 321 4.66 39.98 -16.90
N THR A 322 4.58 40.58 -15.71
CA THR A 322 4.43 39.84 -14.46
C THR A 322 3.09 39.10 -14.44
N ALA A 323 2.01 39.78 -14.82
CA ALA A 323 0.68 39.19 -14.92
C ALA A 323 0.60 38.08 -15.98
N GLU A 324 1.24 38.29 -17.14
CA GLU A 324 1.35 37.32 -18.23
C GLU A 324 2.11 36.07 -17.80
N ALA A 325 3.31 36.23 -17.21
CA ALA A 325 4.10 35.11 -16.69
C ALA A 325 3.35 34.32 -15.61
N ALA A 326 2.63 35.01 -14.72
CA ALA A 326 1.85 34.37 -13.67
C ALA A 326 0.62 33.64 -14.22
N ALA A 327 -0.02 34.14 -15.27
CA ALA A 327 -1.12 33.46 -15.96
C ALA A 327 -0.63 32.22 -16.73
N TYR A 328 0.45 32.36 -17.50
CA TYR A 328 1.08 31.25 -18.23
C TYR A 328 1.58 30.15 -17.27
N SER A 329 2.14 30.54 -16.11
CA SER A 329 2.54 29.61 -15.06
C SER A 329 1.40 28.70 -14.57
N VAL A 330 0.17 29.21 -14.47
CA VAL A 330 -1.00 28.40 -14.11
C VAL A 330 -1.36 27.43 -15.22
N GLN A 331 -1.35 27.90 -16.48
CA GLN A 331 -1.62 27.04 -17.65
C GLN A 331 -0.60 25.89 -17.74
N LEU A 332 0.68 26.20 -17.61
CA LEU A 332 1.76 25.21 -17.64
C LEU A 332 1.67 24.23 -16.47
N ALA A 333 1.38 24.70 -15.25
CA ALA A 333 1.19 23.83 -14.09
C ALA A 333 0.02 22.85 -14.29
N ASP A 334 -1.08 23.31 -14.89
CA ASP A 334 -2.23 22.46 -15.20
C ASP A 334 -1.92 21.44 -16.30
N SER A 335 -1.12 21.82 -17.30
CA SER A 335 -0.60 20.89 -18.33
C SER A 335 0.32 19.83 -17.72
N ASN A 336 1.32 20.24 -16.95
CA ASN A 336 2.26 19.32 -16.28
C ASN A 336 1.54 18.32 -15.37
N TRP A 337 0.54 18.78 -14.62
CA TRP A 337 -0.28 17.89 -13.79
C TRP A 337 -1.11 16.91 -14.61
N THR A 338 -1.65 17.37 -15.74
CA THR A 338 -2.38 16.53 -16.69
C THR A 338 -1.49 15.42 -17.25
N ASP A 339 -0.24 15.72 -17.58
CA ASP A 339 0.73 14.75 -18.08
C ASP A 339 1.11 13.73 -17.02
N ILE A 340 1.32 14.17 -15.76
CA ILE A 340 1.54 13.27 -14.62
C ILE A 340 0.38 12.29 -14.48
N CYS A 341 -0.86 12.76 -14.57
CA CYS A 341 -2.05 11.92 -14.47
C CYS A 341 -2.19 10.97 -15.66
N THR A 342 -1.86 11.43 -16.88
CA THR A 342 -1.90 10.61 -18.10
C THR A 342 -0.85 9.49 -18.05
N LYS A 343 0.37 9.82 -17.59
CA LYS A 343 1.41 8.82 -17.32
C LYS A 343 0.98 7.82 -16.24
N ALA A 344 0.28 8.29 -15.20
CA ALA A 344 -0.26 7.42 -14.16
C ALA A 344 -1.30 6.43 -14.70
N ALA A 345 -2.16 6.83 -15.66
CA ALA A 345 -3.10 5.93 -16.34
C ALA A 345 -2.39 4.78 -17.05
N GLY A 346 -1.29 5.04 -17.78
CA GLY A 346 -0.46 4.01 -18.40
C GLY A 346 0.27 3.10 -17.40
N GLN A 347 0.27 3.46 -16.11
CA GLN A 347 1.03 2.78 -15.06
C GLN A 347 0.14 2.36 -13.87
N MET A 348 -1.14 2.05 -14.12
CA MET A 348 -2.10 1.64 -13.06
C MET A 348 -1.71 0.33 -12.34
N GLY A 349 -0.82 -0.48 -12.91
CA GLY A 349 -0.22 -1.64 -12.22
C GLY A 349 0.96 -1.28 -11.30
N SER A 350 1.45 -0.04 -11.33
CA SER A 350 2.69 0.35 -10.66
C SER A 350 2.49 0.78 -9.21
N LYS A 351 3.47 0.48 -8.34
CA LYS A 351 3.45 0.92 -6.94
C LYS A 351 3.53 2.46 -6.83
N SER A 352 4.23 3.14 -7.74
CA SER A 352 4.36 4.61 -7.74
C SER A 352 3.02 5.29 -7.96
N THR A 353 2.23 4.83 -8.95
CA THR A 353 0.89 5.37 -9.23
C THR A 353 -0.04 5.25 -8.03
N TRP A 354 -0.08 4.07 -7.39
CA TRP A 354 -0.92 3.90 -6.20
C TRP A 354 -0.41 4.66 -4.98
N ARG A 355 0.91 4.90 -4.85
CA ARG A 355 1.45 5.79 -3.81
C ARG A 355 1.03 7.24 -4.05
N LEU A 356 1.03 7.70 -5.31
CA LEU A 356 0.52 9.02 -5.67
C LEU A 356 -0.94 9.17 -5.25
N PHE A 357 -1.83 8.26 -5.65
CA PHE A 357 -3.25 8.36 -5.29
C PHE A 357 -3.49 8.30 -3.78
N ARG A 358 -2.80 7.40 -3.06
CA ARG A 358 -2.88 7.36 -1.59
C ARG A 358 -2.40 8.66 -0.96
N SER A 359 -1.31 9.25 -1.47
CA SER A 359 -0.82 10.55 -0.98
C SER A 359 -1.78 11.71 -1.25
N LEU A 360 -2.60 11.64 -2.30
CA LEU A 360 -3.65 12.62 -2.58
C LEU A 360 -4.88 12.45 -1.69
N LEU A 361 -5.19 11.21 -1.29
CA LEU A 361 -6.29 10.88 -0.39
C LEU A 361 -5.94 11.25 1.05
N ASP A 362 -4.78 10.79 1.51
CA ASP A 362 -4.28 11.00 2.86
C ASP A 362 -2.76 11.19 2.84
N PRO A 363 -2.28 12.45 2.82
CA PRO A 363 -0.85 12.76 2.87
C PRO A 363 -0.16 12.27 4.15
N SER A 364 -0.90 12.12 5.25
CA SER A 364 -0.35 11.81 6.57
C SER A 364 0.07 10.35 6.74
N SER A 365 -0.52 9.43 5.97
CA SER A 365 -0.20 8.00 5.99
C SER A 365 0.80 7.56 4.91
N THR A 366 1.49 8.51 4.28
CA THR A 366 2.50 8.18 3.27
C THR A 366 3.75 7.58 3.90
N ARG A 367 4.42 6.66 3.19
CA ARG A 367 5.70 6.06 3.65
C ARG A 367 6.73 7.11 4.07
N GLY A 368 6.80 8.23 3.33
CA GLY A 368 7.69 9.34 3.66
C GLY A 368 7.32 10.01 4.97
N GLU A 369 6.04 10.24 5.24
CA GLU A 369 5.60 10.79 6.53
C GLU A 369 5.82 9.80 7.67
N THR A 370 5.53 8.52 7.49
CA THR A 370 5.82 7.48 8.49
C THR A 370 7.30 7.44 8.88
N GLN A 371 8.20 7.60 7.90
CA GLN A 371 9.64 7.67 8.18
C GLN A 371 10.03 8.97 8.89
N ARG A 372 9.39 10.10 8.56
CA ARG A 372 9.58 11.37 9.29
C ARG A 372 9.09 11.28 10.73
N GLN A 373 7.93 10.67 10.96
CA GLN A 373 7.40 10.41 12.31
C GLN A 373 8.36 9.53 13.12
N LEU A 374 8.88 8.44 12.52
CA LEU A 374 9.89 7.62 13.19
C LEU A 374 11.11 8.46 13.58
N ARG A 375 11.66 9.25 12.65
CA ARG A 375 12.83 10.08 12.94
C ARG A 375 12.55 11.12 14.03
N ARG A 376 11.38 11.76 14.01
CA ARG A 376 10.94 12.65 15.10
C ARG A 376 10.91 11.92 16.45
N ALA A 377 10.35 10.71 16.52
CA ALA A 377 10.30 9.92 17.74
C ALA A 377 11.71 9.56 18.25
N LEU A 378 12.62 9.13 17.37
CA LEU A 378 13.99 8.78 17.74
C LEU A 378 14.77 10.01 18.23
N HIS A 379 14.60 11.17 17.59
CA HIS A 379 15.25 12.42 18.02
C HIS A 379 14.65 13.03 19.29
N ALA A 380 13.37 12.77 19.58
CA ALA A 380 12.71 13.26 20.78
C ALA A 380 13.18 12.55 22.06
N TYR A 381 13.72 11.34 21.96
CA TYR A 381 14.27 10.61 23.10
C TYR A 381 15.53 11.30 23.64
N GLN A 382 15.62 11.44 24.97
CA GLN A 382 16.75 12.03 25.68
C GLN A 382 17.78 10.95 26.03
N GLY A 383 19.06 11.14 25.69
CA GLY A 383 20.14 10.17 25.98
C GLY A 383 21.01 9.82 24.76
N THR A 384 21.90 8.84 24.87
CA THR A 384 22.73 8.36 23.74
C THR A 384 21.95 7.39 22.83
N THR A 385 22.46 7.15 21.61
CA THR A 385 21.84 6.18 20.69
C THR A 385 21.89 4.75 21.25
N ASP A 386 22.93 4.40 22.01
CA ASP A 386 23.04 3.10 22.65
C ASP A 386 22.07 2.93 23.84
N GLN A 387 21.83 4.00 24.61
CA GLN A 387 20.77 4.01 25.63
C GLN A 387 19.39 3.78 24.99
N LEU A 388 19.09 4.51 23.91
CA LEU A 388 17.84 4.31 23.16
C LEU A 388 17.69 2.88 22.64
N ALA A 389 18.76 2.29 22.11
CA ALA A 389 18.74 0.90 21.65
C ALA A 389 18.45 -0.07 22.80
N ARG A 390 19.06 0.12 23.98
CA ARG A 390 18.77 -0.69 25.17
C ARG A 390 17.34 -0.55 25.65
N ASP A 391 16.82 0.67 25.78
CA ASP A 391 15.43 0.92 26.21
C ASP A 391 14.40 0.34 25.23
N LEU A 392 14.67 0.45 23.93
CA LEU A 392 13.82 -0.18 22.91
C LEU A 392 13.91 -1.70 22.97
N CYS A 393 15.09 -2.26 23.25
CA CYS A 393 15.26 -3.69 23.48
C CYS A 393 14.43 -4.13 24.69
N ASP A 394 14.58 -3.48 25.84
CA ASP A 394 13.89 -3.83 27.09
C ASP A 394 12.37 -3.73 26.98
N ARG A 395 11.88 -2.78 26.18
CA ARG A 395 10.45 -2.57 25.98
C ARG A 395 9.80 -3.58 25.03
N TYR A 396 10.50 -3.95 23.96
CA TYR A 396 9.89 -4.68 22.84
C TYR A 396 10.43 -6.09 22.63
N ILE A 397 11.57 -6.45 23.23
CA ILE A 397 12.21 -7.75 23.07
C ILE A 397 12.21 -8.46 24.42
N CYS A 398 11.45 -9.54 24.53
CA CYS A 398 11.46 -10.38 25.73
C CYS A 398 12.79 -11.12 25.83
N ARG A 399 13.52 -10.89 26.93
CA ARG A 399 14.80 -11.56 27.25
C ARG A 399 14.66 -12.58 28.38
N THR A 400 13.43 -12.83 28.84
CA THR A 400 13.14 -13.82 29.89
C THR A 400 13.45 -15.21 29.38
N VAL A 401 14.30 -15.93 30.11
CA VAL A 401 14.58 -17.35 29.87
C VAL A 401 13.82 -18.14 30.93
N ASP A 402 12.74 -18.79 30.51
CA ASP A 402 12.05 -19.79 31.30
C ASP A 402 12.90 -21.09 31.26
N PRO A 403 12.90 -21.91 32.33
CA PRO A 403 13.64 -23.17 32.35
C PRO A 403 13.18 -24.13 31.25
N VAL A 404 14.13 -24.84 30.66
CA VAL A 404 13.84 -25.89 29.67
C VAL A 404 13.20 -27.08 30.40
N GLY A 405 11.91 -27.27 30.16
CA GLY A 405 11.13 -28.38 30.72
C GLY A 405 10.97 -29.56 29.74
N PRO A 406 10.19 -30.58 30.14
CA PRO A 406 9.92 -31.76 29.31
C PRO A 406 9.24 -31.40 27.97
N GLU A 407 8.59 -30.24 27.86
CA GLU A 407 7.90 -29.76 26.66
C GLU A 407 8.82 -29.52 25.47
N TYR A 408 10.14 -29.44 25.68
CA TYR A 408 11.15 -29.31 24.62
C TYR A 408 11.59 -30.65 24.01
N THR A 409 11.01 -31.75 24.48
CA THR A 409 11.23 -33.09 23.94
C THR A 409 9.95 -33.56 23.24
N TYR A 410 10.09 -34.17 22.07
CA TYR A 410 8.96 -34.71 21.35
C TYR A 410 8.41 -35.95 22.08
N SER A 411 7.10 -35.98 22.29
CA SER A 411 6.39 -37.07 22.97
C SER A 411 5.26 -37.67 22.13
N GLY A 412 5.06 -37.19 20.90
CA GLY A 412 4.04 -37.67 19.98
C GLY A 412 4.50 -38.87 19.15
N SER A 413 3.59 -39.36 18.30
CA SER A 413 3.85 -40.51 17.42
C SER A 413 4.78 -40.14 16.25
N SER A 414 5.52 -41.10 15.68
CA SER A 414 6.32 -40.85 14.47
C SER A 414 5.42 -40.54 13.26
N ASN A 415 5.89 -39.68 12.35
CA ASN A 415 5.13 -39.29 11.17
C ASN A 415 6.01 -39.27 9.92
N SER A 416 6.09 -40.42 9.24
CA SER A 416 6.95 -40.61 8.06
C SER A 416 6.61 -39.66 6.90
N THR A 417 5.34 -39.25 6.77
CA THR A 417 4.89 -38.36 5.69
C THR A 417 5.35 -36.92 5.93
N LEU A 418 5.20 -36.41 7.16
CA LEU A 418 5.65 -35.07 7.51
C LEU A 418 7.17 -34.97 7.55
N ASP A 419 7.84 -36.00 8.06
CA ASP A 419 9.30 -36.02 8.25
C ASP A 419 10.08 -36.41 6.97
N ALA A 420 9.37 -36.69 5.87
CA ALA A 420 9.99 -36.97 4.57
C ALA A 420 10.91 -35.82 4.11
N PRO A 421 12.04 -36.11 3.43
CA PRO A 421 12.93 -35.08 2.92
C PRO A 421 12.22 -34.15 1.93
N TYR A 422 12.65 -32.89 1.86
CA TYR A 422 12.11 -31.95 0.88
C TYR A 422 12.72 -32.18 -0.51
N THR A 423 11.92 -31.91 -1.54
CA THR A 423 12.32 -32.04 -2.94
C THR A 423 12.48 -30.67 -3.61
N LEU A 424 13.16 -30.63 -4.76
CA LEU A 424 13.31 -29.40 -5.55
C LEU A 424 11.95 -28.81 -6.00
N PRO A 425 10.94 -29.61 -6.40
CA PRO A 425 9.58 -29.12 -6.60
C PRO A 425 8.98 -28.40 -5.38
N ASP A 426 9.16 -28.93 -4.17
CA ASP A 426 8.64 -28.29 -2.94
C ASP A 426 9.27 -26.91 -2.72
N LEU A 427 10.58 -26.82 -2.92
CA LEU A 427 11.33 -25.56 -2.85
C LEU A 427 10.82 -24.55 -3.89
N ARG A 428 10.63 -24.97 -5.14
CA ARG A 428 10.12 -24.10 -6.22
C ARG A 428 8.69 -23.64 -5.94
N ALA A 429 7.83 -24.52 -5.43
CA ALA A 429 6.46 -24.21 -5.04
C ALA A 429 6.44 -23.14 -3.92
N ALA A 430 7.28 -23.31 -2.89
CA ALA A 430 7.43 -22.34 -1.82
C ALA A 430 7.94 -20.98 -2.35
N LEU A 431 8.99 -20.99 -3.17
CA LEU A 431 9.59 -19.78 -3.74
C LEU A 431 8.61 -19.00 -4.65
N ALA A 432 7.72 -19.70 -5.36
CA ALA A 432 6.69 -19.09 -6.19
C ALA A 432 5.63 -18.34 -5.36
N LYS A 433 5.30 -18.84 -4.15
CA LYS A 433 4.39 -18.20 -3.19
C LYS A 433 5.02 -16.95 -2.54
N MET A 434 6.35 -16.89 -2.44
CA MET A 434 7.05 -15.77 -1.79
C MET A 434 6.96 -14.46 -2.58
N ARG A 435 6.81 -13.36 -1.84
CA ARG A 435 6.75 -12.00 -2.42
C ARG A 435 8.17 -11.53 -2.76
N ARG A 436 8.46 -11.38 -4.06
CA ARG A 436 9.78 -10.90 -4.57
C ARG A 436 10.24 -9.52 -4.07
N GLY A 437 9.33 -8.69 -3.53
CA GLY A 437 9.62 -7.32 -3.08
C GLY A 437 9.77 -7.15 -1.57
N THR A 438 10.03 -8.24 -0.84
CA THR A 438 10.28 -8.25 0.60
C THR A 438 11.69 -7.72 0.90
N ALA A 439 11.85 -7.01 2.01
CA ALA A 439 13.17 -6.57 2.47
C ALA A 439 14.00 -7.78 2.97
N PRO A 440 15.30 -7.85 2.67
CA PRO A 440 16.17 -8.92 3.14
C PRO A 440 16.47 -8.79 4.64
N GLY A 441 16.92 -9.89 5.25
CA GLY A 441 17.54 -9.87 6.58
C GLY A 441 18.98 -9.34 6.52
N ARG A 442 19.77 -9.65 7.56
CA ARG A 442 21.16 -9.18 7.69
C ARG A 442 22.10 -9.78 6.63
N ASP A 443 21.76 -10.95 6.09
CA ASP A 443 22.48 -11.63 5.01
C ASP A 443 22.34 -10.96 3.62
N GLY A 444 21.44 -9.99 3.47
CA GLY A 444 21.22 -9.26 2.22
C GLY A 444 20.58 -10.07 1.08
N ILE A 445 20.29 -11.36 1.27
CA ILE A 445 19.69 -12.22 0.26
C ILE A 445 18.21 -11.86 0.10
N THR A 446 17.79 -11.59 -1.14
CA THR A 446 16.40 -11.23 -1.46
C THR A 446 15.65 -12.38 -2.11
N VAL A 447 14.33 -12.43 -1.96
CA VAL A 447 13.47 -13.39 -2.68
C VAL A 447 13.63 -13.27 -4.20
N SER A 448 13.87 -12.05 -4.71
CA SER A 448 14.14 -11.86 -6.14
C SER A 448 15.46 -12.49 -6.57
N LEU A 449 16.48 -12.52 -5.70
CA LEU A 449 17.76 -13.16 -5.98
C LEU A 449 17.61 -14.69 -5.98
N LEU A 450 16.95 -15.24 -4.95
CA LEU A 450 16.65 -16.68 -4.85
C LEU A 450 15.87 -17.18 -6.08
N ALA A 451 14.84 -16.44 -6.52
CA ALA A 451 14.03 -16.78 -7.68
C ALA A 451 14.76 -16.67 -9.03
N ASN A 452 16.02 -16.24 -9.03
CA ASN A 452 16.88 -16.18 -10.20
C ASN A 452 18.14 -17.05 -10.08
N LEU A 453 18.28 -17.86 -9.03
CA LEU A 453 19.36 -18.84 -8.93
C LEU A 453 19.22 -19.91 -10.03
N PRO A 454 20.35 -20.43 -10.56
CA PRO A 454 20.32 -21.61 -11.42
C PRO A 454 20.00 -22.89 -10.62
N ASP A 455 19.62 -23.95 -11.32
CA ASP A 455 19.17 -25.20 -10.71
C ASP A 455 20.26 -25.85 -9.82
N GLN A 456 21.52 -25.80 -10.23
CA GLN A 456 22.64 -26.28 -9.40
C GLN A 456 22.68 -25.58 -8.04
N ALA A 457 22.54 -24.25 -8.01
CA ALA A 457 22.54 -23.48 -6.77
C ALA A 457 21.28 -23.73 -5.92
N LEU A 458 20.13 -23.98 -6.55
CA LEU A 458 18.91 -24.38 -5.84
C LEU A 458 19.04 -25.78 -5.23
N LEU A 459 19.72 -26.71 -5.91
CA LEU A 459 20.03 -28.04 -5.37
C LEU A 459 21.01 -27.95 -4.20
N SER A 460 22.04 -27.10 -4.26
CA SER A 460 22.93 -26.86 -3.11
C SER A 460 22.16 -26.30 -1.91
N LEU A 461 21.25 -25.35 -2.14
CA LEU A 461 20.40 -24.80 -1.08
C LEU A 461 19.41 -25.85 -0.53
N LEU A 462 18.86 -26.71 -1.39
CA LEU A 462 18.00 -27.81 -0.98
C LEU A 462 18.74 -28.83 -0.12
N HIS A 463 19.99 -29.15 -0.48
CA HIS A 463 20.84 -30.04 0.32
C HIS A 463 21.03 -29.48 1.73
N LEU A 464 21.41 -28.20 1.87
CA LEU A 464 21.49 -27.54 3.17
C LEU A 464 20.15 -27.58 3.93
N ILE A 465 19.03 -27.29 3.26
CA ILE A 465 17.69 -27.36 3.88
C ILE A 465 17.42 -28.75 4.44
N ASN A 466 17.73 -29.81 3.69
CA ASN A 466 17.54 -31.18 4.15
C ASN A 466 18.51 -31.56 5.27
N SER A 467 19.77 -31.11 5.24
CA SER A 467 20.70 -31.31 6.36
C SER A 467 20.19 -30.68 7.65
N VAL A 468 19.61 -29.47 7.58
CA VAL A 468 18.95 -28.81 8.72
C VAL A 468 17.69 -29.57 9.13
N TRP A 469 16.92 -30.07 8.17
CA TRP A 469 15.74 -30.90 8.43
C TRP A 469 16.08 -32.22 9.13
N ASP A 470 17.25 -32.78 8.85
CA ASP A 470 17.78 -34.00 9.46
C ASP A 470 18.48 -33.76 10.81
N GLY A 471 18.37 -32.55 11.38
CA GLY A 471 18.84 -32.23 12.74
C GLY A 471 20.13 -31.41 12.81
N SER A 472 20.74 -31.04 11.68
CA SER A 472 21.87 -30.10 11.70
C SER A 472 21.40 -28.71 12.17
N PRO A 473 22.23 -27.94 12.90
CA PRO A 473 21.84 -26.61 13.35
C PRO A 473 21.57 -25.69 12.14
N PRO A 474 20.54 -24.83 12.18
CA PRO A 474 20.29 -23.87 11.12
C PRO A 474 21.46 -22.86 11.02
N PRO A 475 21.75 -22.32 9.83
CA PRO A 475 22.70 -21.23 9.69
C PRO A 475 22.40 -20.06 10.63
N ALA A 476 23.42 -19.46 11.21
CA ALA A 476 23.28 -18.34 12.15
C ALA A 476 22.48 -17.18 11.54
N GLU A 477 22.62 -16.93 10.23
CA GLU A 477 21.88 -15.92 9.48
C GLU A 477 20.37 -16.17 9.43
N TRP A 478 19.91 -17.42 9.53
CA TRP A 478 18.49 -17.78 9.47
C TRP A 478 17.79 -17.53 10.81
N ILE A 479 18.52 -17.72 11.92
CA ILE A 479 18.01 -17.46 13.28
C ILE A 479 18.30 -16.03 13.78
N THR A 480 19.19 -15.30 13.12
CA THR A 480 19.43 -13.86 13.36
C THR A 480 18.35 -13.00 12.72
N SER A 481 17.79 -12.05 13.47
CA SER A 481 16.82 -11.08 12.94
C SER A 481 17.27 -9.64 13.11
N LEU A 482 16.96 -8.82 12.11
CA LEU A 482 17.23 -7.39 12.11
C LEU A 482 15.92 -6.64 12.35
N VAL A 483 15.76 -6.04 13.54
CA VAL A 483 14.54 -5.35 13.93
C VAL A 483 14.59 -3.89 13.50
N THR A 484 13.52 -3.46 12.82
CA THR A 484 13.28 -2.06 12.45
C THR A 484 11.95 -1.59 13.02
N PHE A 485 11.81 -0.30 13.29
CA PHE A 485 10.60 0.24 13.92
C PHE A 485 9.69 0.95 12.93
N ILE A 486 8.37 0.80 13.11
CA ILE A 486 7.36 1.56 12.37
C ILE A 486 6.40 2.23 13.37
N PRO A 487 6.13 3.54 13.26
CA PRO A 487 5.13 4.21 14.07
C PRO A 487 3.73 3.61 13.93
N LYS A 488 3.01 3.48 15.04
CA LYS A 488 1.59 3.10 15.07
C LYS A 488 0.77 4.24 14.43
N PRO A 489 -0.04 3.95 13.39
CA PRO A 489 -0.87 4.98 12.75
C PRO A 489 -1.81 5.68 13.74
N GLY A 490 -1.90 7.01 13.64
CA GLY A 490 -2.83 7.82 14.45
C GLY A 490 -2.49 7.94 15.93
N LYS A 491 -1.33 7.44 16.39
CA LYS A 491 -0.83 7.63 17.75
C LYS A 491 0.18 8.79 17.80
N PRO A 492 0.37 9.42 18.98
CA PRO A 492 1.41 10.42 19.17
C PRO A 492 2.79 9.88 18.77
N VAL A 493 3.64 10.78 18.28
CA VAL A 493 4.99 10.43 17.85
C VAL A 493 5.86 10.21 19.09
N SER A 494 5.99 8.96 19.52
CA SER A 494 6.80 8.60 20.69
C SER A 494 7.39 7.20 20.56
N ILE A 495 8.36 6.87 21.42
CA ILE A 495 8.99 5.54 21.43
C ILE A 495 8.06 4.45 21.98
N GLU A 496 7.01 4.79 22.73
CA GLU A 496 5.93 3.88 23.20
C GLU A 496 5.00 3.46 22.05
N ALA A 497 4.90 4.31 21.03
CA ALA A 497 3.97 4.14 19.92
C ALA A 497 4.63 3.48 18.69
N LEU A 498 5.67 2.66 18.89
CA LEU A 498 6.36 1.95 17.81
C LEU A 498 5.92 0.49 17.72
N ARG A 499 6.11 -0.11 16.54
CA ARG A 499 6.01 -1.56 16.30
C ARG A 499 7.36 -2.09 15.84
N PRO A 500 7.95 -3.09 16.52
CA PRO A 500 9.14 -3.78 16.03
C PRO A 500 8.76 -4.66 14.83
N ILE A 501 9.58 -4.65 13.78
CA ILE A 501 9.42 -5.51 12.60
C ILE A 501 10.72 -6.27 12.40
N SER A 502 10.67 -7.59 12.52
CA SER A 502 11.82 -8.47 12.38
C SER A 502 12.07 -8.85 10.92
N LEU A 503 13.23 -8.45 10.40
CA LEU A 503 13.72 -8.85 9.07
C LEU A 503 14.63 -10.07 9.22
N THR A 504 14.10 -11.26 8.95
CA THR A 504 14.87 -12.53 8.90
C THR A 504 15.35 -12.84 7.47
N SER A 505 16.34 -13.73 7.34
CA SER A 505 16.89 -14.20 6.06
C SER A 505 15.78 -14.63 5.10
N CYS A 506 15.87 -14.22 3.83
CA CYS A 506 14.94 -14.72 2.82
C CYS A 506 15.16 -16.21 2.50
N ALA A 507 16.36 -16.76 2.70
CA ALA A 507 16.61 -18.19 2.54
C ALA A 507 16.02 -18.98 3.72
N GLY A 508 16.19 -18.48 4.95
CA GLY A 508 15.46 -19.03 6.11
C GLY A 508 13.95 -19.03 5.90
N LYS A 509 13.37 -17.90 5.44
CA LYS A 509 11.95 -17.80 5.09
C LYS A 509 11.50 -18.78 4.01
N LEU A 510 12.39 -19.22 3.12
CA LEU A 510 12.08 -20.22 2.12
C LEU A 510 11.84 -21.57 2.78
N MET A 511 12.74 -21.99 3.67
CA MET A 511 12.55 -23.21 4.48
C MET A 511 11.31 -23.09 5.37
N GLU A 512 11.13 -21.98 6.09
CA GLU A 512 9.92 -21.74 6.90
C GLU A 512 8.64 -21.86 6.06
N THR A 513 8.66 -21.38 4.80
CA THR A 513 7.51 -21.51 3.89
C THR A 513 7.25 -22.97 3.56
N MET A 514 8.29 -23.77 3.27
CA MET A 514 8.15 -25.20 2.97
C MET A 514 7.55 -25.95 4.16
N VAL A 515 8.09 -25.73 5.37
CA VAL A 515 7.57 -26.34 6.61
C VAL A 515 6.13 -25.91 6.87
N ARG A 516 5.81 -24.61 6.74
CA ARG A 516 4.45 -24.09 6.96
C ARG A 516 3.43 -24.74 6.03
N GLU A 517 3.74 -24.87 4.74
CA GLU A 517 2.79 -25.47 3.78
C GLU A 517 2.51 -26.94 4.12
N ARG A 518 3.56 -27.70 4.45
CA ARG A 518 3.43 -29.11 4.80
C ARG A 518 2.66 -29.30 6.11
N LEU A 519 3.06 -28.61 7.17
CA LEU A 519 2.45 -28.71 8.49
C LEU A 519 1.01 -28.15 8.50
N SER A 520 0.75 -26.99 7.89
CA SER A 520 -0.61 -26.43 7.86
C SER A 520 -1.59 -27.33 7.12
N SER A 521 -1.18 -27.99 6.04
CA SER A 521 -2.05 -28.91 5.31
C SER A 521 -2.43 -30.13 6.17
N TYR A 522 -1.47 -30.65 6.92
CA TYR A 522 -1.68 -31.76 7.84
C TYR A 522 -2.61 -31.39 9.01
N LEU A 523 -2.37 -30.25 9.67
CA LEU A 523 -3.17 -29.80 10.82
C LEU A 523 -4.62 -29.49 10.41
N GLU A 524 -4.82 -28.89 9.23
CA GLU A 524 -6.17 -28.64 8.69
C GLU A 524 -6.88 -29.95 8.33
N ALA A 525 -6.17 -30.93 7.77
CA ALA A 525 -6.74 -32.23 7.43
C ALA A 525 -7.16 -33.04 8.66
N ARG A 526 -6.39 -32.96 9.76
CA ARG A 526 -6.74 -33.57 11.06
C ARG A 526 -7.82 -32.79 11.83
N GLY A 527 -8.22 -31.61 11.37
CA GLY A 527 -9.17 -30.75 12.09
C GLY A 527 -8.62 -30.25 13.43
N THR A 528 -7.30 -30.04 13.53
CA THR A 528 -6.61 -29.67 14.77
C THR A 528 -7.08 -28.32 15.34
N PHE A 529 -7.41 -27.36 14.48
CA PHE A 529 -7.90 -26.05 14.90
C PHE A 529 -9.43 -26.03 14.94
N ALA A 530 -9.99 -25.54 16.05
CA ALA A 530 -11.43 -25.37 16.21
C ALA A 530 -12.04 -24.48 15.13
N ASP A 531 -13.32 -24.71 14.81
CA ASP A 531 -14.03 -23.95 13.77
C ASP A 531 -14.29 -22.48 14.15
N THR A 532 -14.12 -22.14 15.42
CA THR A 532 -14.20 -20.77 15.93
C THR A 532 -12.86 -20.01 15.82
N MET A 533 -11.79 -20.64 15.32
CA MET A 533 -10.52 -19.99 15.00
C MET A 533 -10.45 -19.62 13.51
N PHE A 534 -10.30 -18.34 13.22
CA PHE A 534 -10.30 -17.79 11.84
C PHE A 534 -8.97 -17.16 11.44
N GLY A 535 -8.23 -16.61 12.40
CA GLY A 535 -6.99 -15.89 12.15
C GLY A 535 -5.94 -16.77 11.46
N PHE A 536 -5.32 -16.25 10.40
CA PHE A 536 -4.20 -16.88 9.68
C PHE A 536 -4.45 -18.26 9.05
N ARG A 537 -5.71 -18.69 8.97
CA ARG A 537 -6.09 -19.98 8.36
C ARG A 537 -6.46 -19.82 6.88
N PRO A 538 -6.15 -20.82 6.04
CA PRO A 538 -6.43 -20.75 4.60
C PRO A 538 -7.94 -20.72 4.36
N HIS A 539 -8.38 -19.90 3.39
CA HIS A 539 -9.78 -19.71 3.02
C HIS A 539 -10.71 -19.21 4.13
N LEU A 540 -10.20 -18.78 5.29
CA LEU A 540 -10.95 -18.11 6.35
C LEU A 540 -10.54 -16.63 6.45
N SER A 541 -11.44 -15.78 6.92
CA SER A 541 -11.27 -14.33 6.91
C SER A 541 -11.98 -13.64 8.07
N ALA A 542 -11.58 -12.40 8.38
CA ALA A 542 -12.24 -11.57 9.38
C ALA A 542 -13.74 -11.38 9.08
N GLN A 543 -14.13 -11.38 7.81
CA GLN A 543 -15.51 -11.24 7.37
C GLN A 543 -16.39 -12.45 7.73
N ASP A 544 -15.80 -13.60 8.01
CA ASP A 544 -16.53 -14.78 8.45
C ASP A 544 -16.93 -14.65 9.93
N VAL A 545 -16.14 -13.94 10.75
CA VAL A 545 -16.56 -13.50 12.09
C VAL A 545 -17.71 -12.51 12.01
N LEU A 546 -17.67 -11.58 11.04
CA LEU A 546 -18.77 -10.62 10.85
C LEU A 546 -20.08 -11.30 10.43
N LEU A 547 -20.00 -12.37 9.64
CA LEU A 547 -21.17 -13.19 9.26
C LEU A 547 -21.82 -13.85 10.49
N GLN A 548 -21.03 -14.32 11.44
CA GLN A 548 -21.54 -14.89 12.70
C GLN A 548 -22.23 -13.85 13.56
N LEU A 549 -21.58 -12.70 13.77
CA LEU A 549 -22.17 -11.59 14.52
C LEU A 549 -23.45 -11.08 13.85
N GLN A 550 -23.51 -11.10 12.51
CA GLN A 550 -24.74 -10.80 11.79
C GLN A 550 -25.88 -11.73 12.20
N HIS A 551 -25.65 -13.04 12.14
CA HIS A 551 -26.69 -14.04 12.41
C HIS A 551 -27.06 -14.12 13.89
N ASP A 552 -26.10 -14.01 14.80
CA ASP A 552 -26.31 -14.27 16.22
C ASP A 552 -26.76 -12.99 16.98
N ILE A 553 -26.22 -11.83 16.61
CA ILE A 553 -26.44 -10.56 17.32
C ILE A 553 -27.37 -9.62 16.56
N ILE A 554 -27.09 -9.36 15.28
CA ILE A 554 -27.71 -8.25 14.53
C ILE A 554 -29.11 -8.59 14.02
N GLU A 555 -29.30 -9.78 13.43
CA GLU A 555 -30.56 -10.23 12.81
C GLU A 555 -31.66 -10.60 13.83
N PRO A 556 -31.41 -11.34 14.93
CA PRO A 556 -32.45 -11.86 15.83
C PRO A 556 -33.04 -10.82 16.79
N THR A 557 -33.42 -9.64 16.31
CA THR A 557 -33.87 -8.48 17.12
C THR A 557 -35.37 -8.22 17.08
N THR A 558 -36.15 -9.14 16.52
CA THR A 558 -37.61 -9.06 16.44
C THR A 558 -38.33 -9.65 17.65
N MET A 559 -37.62 -10.34 18.56
CA MET A 559 -38.20 -10.88 19.79
C MET A 559 -37.95 -9.96 20.99
N ARG A 560 -38.99 -9.75 21.82
CA ARG A 560 -39.02 -8.76 22.92
C ARG A 560 -38.08 -9.06 24.11
N LEU A 561 -37.38 -10.20 24.15
CA LEU A 561 -36.73 -10.73 25.36
C LEU A 561 -35.24 -11.13 25.21
N ASN A 562 -34.54 -10.74 24.15
CA ASN A 562 -33.13 -11.14 23.97
C ASN A 562 -32.19 -9.97 24.23
N ASP A 563 -31.83 -9.75 25.49
CA ASP A 563 -30.65 -8.96 25.82
C ASP A 563 -29.41 -9.67 25.26
N LYS A 564 -28.51 -8.91 24.64
CA LYS A 564 -27.31 -9.45 24.01
C LYS A 564 -26.11 -8.64 24.42
N ALA A 565 -24.98 -9.29 24.59
CA ALA A 565 -23.74 -8.61 24.90
C ALA A 565 -22.59 -9.20 24.08
N VAL A 566 -21.66 -8.32 23.69
CA VAL A 566 -20.45 -8.66 22.94
C VAL A 566 -19.25 -8.13 23.70
N LEU A 567 -18.37 -9.03 24.09
CA LEU A 567 -17.12 -8.76 24.78
C LEU A 567 -15.96 -8.96 23.80
N ALA A 568 -15.17 -7.91 23.57
CA ALA A 568 -13.92 -7.98 22.82
C ALA A 568 -12.74 -7.89 23.79
N LEU A 569 -11.90 -8.92 23.80
CA LEU A 569 -10.68 -8.99 24.62
C LEU A 569 -9.44 -8.81 23.74
N ASP A 570 -8.52 -7.96 24.20
CA ASP A 570 -7.23 -7.66 23.54
C ASP A 570 -6.06 -8.21 24.37
N LEU A 571 -5.12 -8.90 23.72
CA LEU A 571 -3.92 -9.44 24.37
C LEU A 571 -2.72 -8.49 24.23
N ARG A 572 -1.99 -8.27 25.32
CA ARG A 572 -0.82 -7.37 25.34
C ARG A 572 0.38 -8.01 24.64
N GLY A 573 0.77 -7.45 23.49
CA GLY A 573 2.01 -7.82 22.81
C GLY A 573 2.06 -9.32 22.49
N ALA A 574 0.96 -9.87 21.97
CA ALA A 574 0.75 -11.32 21.96
C ALA A 574 1.88 -12.11 21.26
N PHE A 575 2.33 -11.63 20.10
CA PHE A 575 3.44 -12.24 19.37
C PHE A 575 4.78 -12.12 20.10
N ASP A 576 4.99 -11.11 20.94
CA ASP A 576 6.25 -10.86 21.62
C ASP A 576 6.38 -11.65 22.93
N ASN A 577 5.26 -12.14 23.49
CA ASN A 577 5.19 -12.70 24.84
C ASN A 577 4.81 -14.19 24.92
N VAL A 578 4.29 -14.80 23.85
CA VAL A 578 3.87 -16.22 23.86
C VAL A 578 5.01 -17.16 24.23
N LYS A 579 4.82 -18.07 25.20
CA LYS A 579 5.85 -19.02 25.64
C LYS A 579 6.17 -20.06 24.56
N HIS A 580 7.46 -20.36 24.39
CA HIS A 580 7.91 -21.43 23.49
C HIS A 580 7.43 -22.80 23.98
N SER A 581 7.50 -23.06 25.29
CA SER A 581 7.03 -24.33 25.88
C SER A 581 5.55 -24.61 25.58
N SER A 582 4.68 -23.59 25.60
CA SER A 582 3.27 -23.75 25.24
C SER A 582 3.07 -24.12 23.77
N ILE A 583 3.87 -23.55 22.86
CA ILE A 583 3.85 -23.90 21.44
C ILE A 583 4.31 -25.34 21.24
N LEU A 584 5.44 -25.71 21.82
CA LEU A 584 6.05 -27.04 21.66
C LEU A 584 5.20 -28.13 22.30
N ALA A 585 4.67 -27.91 23.51
CA ALA A 585 3.77 -28.85 24.17
C ALA A 585 2.53 -29.14 23.31
N ASN A 586 1.88 -28.09 22.79
CA ASN A 586 0.71 -28.28 21.92
C ASN A 586 1.10 -28.93 20.59
N LEU A 587 2.23 -28.56 19.99
CA LEU A 587 2.73 -29.20 18.77
C LEU A 587 2.97 -30.71 18.95
N SER A 588 3.56 -31.13 20.07
CA SER A 588 3.81 -32.54 20.37
C SER A 588 2.52 -33.38 20.34
N THR A 589 1.42 -32.81 20.85
CA THR A 589 0.09 -33.48 20.85
C THR A 589 -0.55 -33.65 19.48
N THR A 590 0.07 -33.13 18.40
CA THR A 590 -0.48 -33.24 17.03
C THR A 590 0.09 -34.41 16.23
N ASP A 591 0.98 -35.22 16.81
CA ASP A 591 1.76 -36.26 16.13
C ASP A 591 2.46 -35.72 14.86
N CYS A 592 3.09 -34.55 14.95
CA CYS A 592 3.70 -33.88 13.81
C CYS A 592 4.94 -34.58 13.25
N GLY A 593 5.48 -35.58 13.95
CA GLY A 593 6.78 -36.16 13.65
C GLY A 593 7.92 -35.43 14.34
N GLU A 594 9.03 -36.13 14.49
CA GLU A 594 10.19 -35.71 15.27
C GLU A 594 10.97 -34.61 14.53
N LYS A 595 11.21 -34.76 13.23
CA LYS A 595 11.95 -33.75 12.45
C LYS A 595 11.21 -32.42 12.38
N THR A 596 9.89 -32.48 12.21
CA THR A 596 9.03 -31.30 12.21
C THR A 596 9.08 -30.58 13.56
N PHE A 597 8.98 -31.33 14.66
CA PHE A 597 9.09 -30.78 16.01
C PHE A 597 10.46 -30.16 16.26
N ASP A 598 11.53 -30.89 15.94
CA ASP A 598 12.91 -30.47 16.15
C ASP A 598 13.27 -29.22 15.37
N TYR A 599 12.80 -29.10 14.12
CA TYR A 599 12.99 -27.89 13.35
C TYR A 599 12.26 -26.69 13.96
N ILE A 600 11.02 -26.85 14.45
CA ILE A 600 10.28 -25.77 15.10
C ILE A 600 10.96 -25.37 16.42
N ARG A 601 11.45 -26.34 17.19
CA ARG A 601 12.27 -26.09 18.38
C ARG A 601 13.51 -25.28 18.01
N ALA A 602 14.30 -25.73 17.04
CA ALA A 602 15.49 -25.03 16.56
C ALA A 602 15.18 -23.63 15.98
N PHE A 603 14.01 -23.45 15.37
CA PHE A 603 13.55 -22.15 14.88
C PHE A 603 13.25 -21.16 16.02
N LEU A 604 12.77 -21.64 17.17
CA LEU A 604 12.44 -20.80 18.34
C LEU A 604 13.66 -20.54 19.24
N SER A 605 14.59 -21.50 19.32
CA SER A 605 15.77 -21.44 20.19
C SER A 605 16.90 -20.55 19.68
N ASP A 606 17.75 -20.10 20.61
CA ASP A 606 19.04 -19.44 20.38
C ASP A 606 19.03 -18.25 19.41
N ARG A 607 17.90 -17.54 19.34
CA ARG A 607 17.73 -16.43 18.42
C ARG A 607 18.47 -15.19 18.88
N VAL A 608 19.05 -14.49 17.90
CA VAL A 608 19.74 -13.22 18.10
C VAL A 608 19.02 -12.10 17.35
N VAL A 609 18.89 -10.94 17.99
CA VAL A 609 18.38 -9.71 17.39
C VAL A 609 19.46 -8.64 17.28
N PHE A 610 19.46 -7.94 16.15
CA PHE A 610 20.11 -6.65 15.98
C PHE A 610 19.04 -5.57 15.79
N LEU A 611 19.11 -4.49 16.55
CA LEU A 611 18.24 -3.33 16.37
C LEU A 611 18.86 -2.38 15.35
N ARG A 612 18.12 -2.00 14.30
CA ARG A 612 18.56 -0.98 13.35
C ARG A 612 17.90 0.36 13.67
N LEU A 613 18.73 1.30 14.13
CA LEU A 613 18.37 2.70 14.32
C LEU A 613 19.11 3.52 13.25
N ASP A 614 18.38 4.29 12.44
CA ASP A 614 18.93 4.98 11.27
C ASP A 614 19.72 4.04 10.32
N SER A 615 21.06 4.17 10.30
CA SER A 615 21.97 3.34 9.52
C SER A 615 22.92 2.49 10.39
N THR A 616 22.74 2.48 11.71
CA THR A 616 23.57 1.73 12.65
C THR A 616 22.81 0.51 13.18
N GLU A 617 23.54 -0.57 13.41
CA GLU A 617 23.02 -1.80 14.02
C GLU A 617 23.57 -1.88 15.45
N HIS A 618 22.69 -2.14 16.41
CA HIS A 618 23.03 -2.32 17.83
C HIS A 618 22.69 -3.76 18.22
N GLY A 619 23.55 -4.39 19.02
CA GLY A 619 23.48 -5.80 19.39
C GLY A 619 24.85 -6.49 19.25
N PRO A 620 24.91 -7.82 19.34
CA PRO A 620 23.79 -8.76 19.40
C PRO A 620 23.01 -8.70 20.72
N PHE A 621 21.70 -8.91 20.65
CA PHE A 621 20.84 -9.15 21.82
C PHE A 621 20.28 -10.57 21.74
N GLN A 622 20.46 -11.36 22.81
CA GLN A 622 19.91 -12.70 22.91
C GLN A 622 18.42 -12.64 23.21
N LEU A 623 17.62 -13.45 22.51
CA LEU A 623 16.20 -13.59 22.80
C LEU A 623 15.98 -14.61 23.89
N GLY A 624 14.94 -14.36 24.69
CA GLY A 624 14.45 -15.32 25.67
C GLY A 624 13.67 -16.48 25.05
N THR A 625 13.03 -17.27 25.90
CA THR A 625 12.18 -18.42 25.54
C THR A 625 10.71 -18.03 25.32
N ARG A 626 10.48 -16.77 24.98
CA ARG A 626 9.16 -16.18 24.75
C ARG A 626 9.16 -15.33 23.49
N GLY A 627 7.98 -15.26 22.88
CA GLY A 627 7.72 -14.54 21.65
C GLY A 627 8.09 -15.34 20.40
N THR A 628 7.48 -14.94 19.29
CA THR A 628 7.81 -15.43 17.95
C THR A 628 8.16 -14.22 17.07
N PRO A 629 9.11 -14.32 16.12
CA PRO A 629 9.56 -13.15 15.39
C PRO A 629 8.44 -12.52 14.55
N GLN A 630 8.15 -11.24 14.76
CA GLN A 630 7.14 -10.52 13.99
C GLN A 630 7.59 -10.34 12.53
N GLY A 631 6.95 -11.07 11.61
CA GLY A 631 7.28 -11.06 10.18
C GLY A 631 8.02 -12.31 9.69
N ALA A 632 8.26 -13.29 10.56
CA ALA A 632 8.55 -14.67 10.15
C ALA A 632 7.33 -15.34 9.52
N VAL A 633 7.57 -16.39 8.74
CA VAL A 633 6.56 -17.11 7.97
C VAL A 633 5.78 -18.08 8.86
N LEU A 634 6.44 -18.72 9.83
CA LEU A 634 5.83 -19.69 10.74
C LEU A 634 5.08 -19.07 11.91
N SER A 635 5.48 -17.87 12.38
CA SER A 635 4.94 -17.23 13.58
C SER A 635 3.40 -17.23 13.69
N PRO A 636 2.63 -16.94 12.62
CA PRO A 636 1.17 -16.98 12.70
C PRO A 636 0.58 -18.37 13.01
N LEU A 637 1.19 -19.42 12.44
CA LEU A 637 0.77 -20.81 12.70
C LEU A 637 1.13 -21.23 14.13
N LEU A 638 2.33 -20.86 14.58
CA LEU A 638 2.80 -21.15 15.94
C LEU A 638 1.93 -20.44 17.00
N PHE A 639 1.48 -19.22 16.73
CA PHE A 639 0.54 -18.52 17.60
C PHE A 639 -0.81 -19.25 17.68
N ASN A 640 -1.35 -19.72 16.56
CA ASN A 640 -2.56 -20.54 16.57
C ASN A 640 -2.39 -21.84 17.35
N LEU A 641 -1.22 -22.50 17.24
CA LEU A 641 -0.90 -23.69 18.05
C LEU A 641 -0.87 -23.37 19.54
N ALA A 642 -0.31 -22.23 19.95
CA ALA A 642 -0.36 -21.82 21.36
C ALA A 642 -1.79 -21.64 21.87
N MET A 643 -2.68 -21.09 21.02
CA MET A 643 -4.06 -20.76 21.40
C MET A 643 -5.08 -21.90 21.18
N MET A 644 -4.68 -23.04 20.63
CA MET A 644 -5.60 -24.03 20.06
C MET A 644 -6.57 -24.69 21.06
N LYS A 645 -6.26 -24.70 22.37
CA LYS A 645 -7.11 -25.31 23.40
C LYS A 645 -8.11 -24.30 24.01
N LEU A 646 -7.94 -23.00 23.79
CA LEU A 646 -8.88 -22.01 24.32
C LEU A 646 -10.32 -22.20 23.82
N PRO A 647 -10.57 -22.47 22.53
CA PRO A 647 -11.92 -22.69 22.02
C PRO A 647 -12.68 -23.83 22.71
N SER A 648 -12.02 -24.95 23.02
CA SER A 648 -12.67 -26.07 23.69
C SER A 648 -13.10 -25.69 25.10
N LEU A 649 -12.26 -24.97 25.84
CA LEU A 649 -12.59 -24.46 27.18
C LEU A 649 -13.76 -23.47 27.14
N LEU A 650 -13.81 -22.60 26.13
CA LEU A 650 -14.91 -21.65 25.97
C LEU A 650 -16.24 -22.34 25.59
N ASN A 651 -16.21 -23.49 24.93
CA ASN A 651 -17.41 -24.27 24.63
C ASN A 651 -18.03 -24.93 25.87
N GLU A 652 -17.28 -25.06 26.98
CA GLU A 652 -17.81 -25.58 28.24
C GLU A 652 -18.74 -24.57 28.95
N VAL A 653 -18.66 -23.28 28.58
CA VAL A 653 -19.55 -22.24 29.12
C VAL A 653 -20.84 -22.21 28.30
N GLU A 654 -21.91 -22.74 28.87
CA GLU A 654 -23.21 -22.82 28.20
C GLU A 654 -23.77 -21.44 27.83
N GLY A 655 -24.28 -21.31 26.61
CA GLY A 655 -24.88 -20.05 26.11
C GLY A 655 -23.87 -18.99 25.69
N VAL A 656 -22.57 -19.31 25.65
CA VAL A 656 -21.52 -18.44 25.11
C VAL A 656 -21.11 -18.87 23.70
N HIS A 657 -20.95 -17.89 22.83
CA HIS A 657 -20.36 -18.05 21.51
C HIS A 657 -19.07 -17.25 21.43
N HIS A 658 -18.14 -17.69 20.59
CA HIS A 658 -16.85 -17.03 20.47
C HIS A 658 -16.24 -17.17 19.07
N ALA A 659 -15.34 -16.24 18.75
CA ALA A 659 -14.53 -16.26 17.54
C ALA A 659 -13.15 -15.67 17.84
N LEU A 660 -12.12 -16.39 17.44
CA LEU A 660 -10.73 -15.98 17.60
C LEU A 660 -10.17 -15.60 16.23
N TYR A 661 -9.71 -14.35 16.11
CA TYR A 661 -8.95 -13.90 14.96
C TYR A 661 -7.56 -13.47 15.42
N ALA A 662 -6.65 -14.44 15.50
CA ALA A 662 -5.36 -14.26 16.14
C ALA A 662 -5.52 -13.83 17.60
N ASP A 663 -4.94 -12.70 17.99
CA ASP A 663 -5.00 -12.11 19.33
C ASP A 663 -6.32 -11.39 19.64
N ASP A 664 -7.13 -11.08 18.61
CA ASP A 664 -8.47 -10.52 18.79
C ASP A 664 -9.46 -11.63 19.18
N ILE A 665 -9.89 -11.65 20.44
CA ILE A 665 -10.85 -12.63 20.97
C ILE A 665 -12.21 -11.94 21.11
N THR A 666 -13.21 -12.42 20.38
CA THR A 666 -14.59 -11.92 20.46
C THR A 666 -15.48 -12.98 21.08
N ILE A 667 -16.23 -12.61 22.12
CA ILE A 667 -17.12 -13.47 22.88
C ILE A 667 -18.50 -12.80 22.91
N TRP A 668 -19.58 -13.55 22.73
CA TRP A 668 -20.92 -12.99 22.81
C TRP A 668 -21.95 -13.97 23.36
N THR A 669 -23.03 -13.41 23.87
CA THR A 669 -24.24 -14.13 24.28
C THR A 669 -25.43 -13.53 23.53
N ASN A 670 -26.41 -14.37 23.19
CA ASN A 670 -27.63 -13.98 22.49
C ASN A 670 -28.92 -14.36 23.24
N THR A 671 -28.78 -14.95 24.43
CA THR A 671 -29.86 -15.46 25.29
C THR A 671 -29.49 -15.32 26.77
N GLY A 672 -30.51 -15.29 27.63
CA GLY A 672 -30.38 -15.25 29.08
C GLY A 672 -30.85 -13.93 29.70
N SER A 673 -31.07 -13.94 31.02
CA SER A 673 -31.31 -12.72 31.79
C SER A 673 -30.02 -11.88 31.90
N PRO A 674 -30.09 -10.58 32.24
CA PRO A 674 -28.91 -9.75 32.44
C PRO A 674 -27.89 -10.35 33.42
N ALA A 675 -28.37 -10.96 34.51
CA ALA A 675 -27.52 -11.63 35.49
C ALA A 675 -26.82 -12.87 34.89
N GLN A 676 -27.53 -13.70 34.13
CA GLN A 676 -26.94 -14.85 33.44
C GLN A 676 -25.93 -14.41 32.37
N ILE A 677 -26.21 -13.32 31.66
CA ILE A 677 -25.28 -12.75 30.67
C ILE A 677 -23.99 -12.29 31.35
N GLU A 678 -24.10 -11.56 32.46
CA GLU A 678 -22.95 -11.11 33.25
C GLU A 678 -22.13 -12.30 33.74
N GLU A 679 -22.77 -13.28 34.37
CA GLU A 679 -22.13 -14.49 34.88
C GLU A 679 -21.37 -15.26 33.78
N ARG A 680 -22.04 -15.54 32.66
CA ARG A 680 -21.45 -16.26 31.52
C ARG A 680 -20.26 -15.53 30.91
N LEU A 681 -20.39 -14.22 30.69
CA LEU A 681 -19.31 -13.41 30.12
C LEU A 681 -18.15 -13.24 31.10
N GLN A 682 -18.42 -13.13 32.39
CA GLN A 682 -17.40 -13.03 33.43
C GLN A 682 -16.62 -14.34 33.56
N GLN A 683 -17.33 -15.49 33.55
CA GLN A 683 -16.71 -16.82 33.52
C GLN A 683 -15.83 -17.00 32.27
N ALA A 684 -16.35 -16.63 31.09
CA ALA A 684 -15.58 -16.71 29.84
C ALA A 684 -14.35 -15.79 29.87
N ALA A 685 -14.46 -14.56 30.40
CA ALA A 685 -13.35 -13.64 30.53
C ALA A 685 -12.25 -14.16 31.46
N LEU A 686 -12.63 -14.78 32.59
CA LEU A 686 -11.71 -15.43 33.52
C LEU A 686 -11.01 -16.64 32.89
N LEU A 687 -11.73 -17.47 32.13
CA LEU A 687 -11.15 -18.60 31.39
C LEU A 687 -10.12 -18.12 30.37
N VAL A 688 -10.43 -17.09 29.59
CA VAL A 688 -9.47 -16.48 28.66
C VAL A 688 -8.26 -15.96 29.42
N HIS A 689 -8.44 -15.25 30.53
CA HIS A 689 -7.34 -14.72 31.32
C HIS A 689 -6.41 -15.82 31.83
N THR A 690 -6.96 -16.85 32.46
CA THR A 690 -6.21 -17.98 33.03
C THR A 690 -5.47 -18.75 31.94
N TYR A 691 -6.13 -19.05 30.82
CA TYR A 691 -5.50 -19.74 29.71
C TYR A 691 -4.40 -18.89 29.07
N ALA A 692 -4.68 -17.61 28.80
CA ALA A 692 -3.68 -16.67 28.26
C ALA A 692 -2.44 -16.60 29.17
N ALA A 693 -2.63 -16.50 30.49
CA ALA A 693 -1.54 -16.50 31.46
C ALA A 693 -0.70 -17.79 31.41
N SER A 694 -1.33 -18.95 31.22
CA SER A 694 -0.61 -20.22 31.03
C SER A 694 0.31 -20.19 29.80
N CYS A 695 -0.13 -19.53 28.72
CA CYS A 695 0.64 -19.29 27.50
C CYS A 695 1.66 -18.14 27.60
N GLY A 696 1.78 -17.49 28.75
CA GLY A 696 2.64 -16.30 28.96
C GLY A 696 2.07 -14.99 28.41
N LEU A 697 0.77 -14.96 28.12
CA LEU A 697 0.05 -13.82 27.57
C LEU A 697 -0.77 -13.13 28.66
N GLU A 698 -1.03 -11.83 28.49
CA GLU A 698 -1.82 -11.03 29.42
C GLU A 698 -2.95 -10.31 28.69
N CYS A 699 -4.16 -10.32 29.24
CA CYS A 699 -5.27 -9.52 28.74
C CYS A 699 -5.06 -8.04 29.08
N SER A 700 -5.50 -7.13 28.20
CA SER A 700 -5.45 -5.68 28.41
C SER A 700 -6.84 -5.12 28.72
N PRO A 701 -7.22 -4.89 29.99
CA PRO A 701 -8.56 -4.39 30.33
C PRO A 701 -8.88 -3.06 29.64
N THR A 702 -7.92 -2.13 29.61
CA THR A 702 -8.08 -0.79 29.03
C THR A 702 -8.23 -0.75 27.50
N LYS A 703 -7.92 -1.84 26.81
CA LYS A 703 -8.09 -1.97 25.35
C LYS A 703 -9.22 -2.93 24.99
N SER A 704 -9.59 -3.79 25.92
CA SER A 704 -10.78 -4.63 25.83
C SER A 704 -12.01 -3.73 25.97
N ALA A 705 -13.15 -4.20 25.47
CA ALA A 705 -14.38 -3.42 25.53
C ALA A 705 -15.61 -4.32 25.50
N LEU A 706 -16.65 -3.89 26.20
CA LEU A 706 -17.93 -4.56 26.29
C LEU A 706 -19.02 -3.70 25.63
N LEU A 707 -19.83 -4.32 24.77
CA LEU A 707 -21.02 -3.72 24.19
C LEU A 707 -22.25 -4.48 24.67
N SER A 708 -23.20 -3.75 25.28
CA SER A 708 -24.54 -4.29 25.54
C SER A 708 -25.52 -3.78 24.47
N VAL A 709 -26.29 -4.71 23.90
CA VAL A 709 -27.42 -4.45 23.00
C VAL A 709 -28.68 -4.75 23.79
N SER A 710 -28.98 -3.89 24.76
CA SER A 710 -30.16 -3.97 25.63
C SER A 710 -30.65 -2.57 25.97
N ARG A 711 -31.86 -2.49 26.55
CA ARG A 711 -32.36 -1.25 27.20
C ARG A 711 -31.95 -1.16 28.68
N LEU A 712 -31.34 -2.22 29.20
CA LEU A 712 -30.94 -2.35 30.59
C LEU A 712 -29.48 -1.91 30.77
N PRO A 713 -29.04 -1.63 32.01
CA PRO A 713 -27.64 -1.34 32.30
C PRO A 713 -26.72 -2.45 31.73
N PRO A 714 -25.55 -2.08 31.17
CA PRO A 714 -24.60 -3.06 30.68
C PRO A 714 -24.05 -3.90 31.84
N PRO A 715 -23.73 -5.18 31.62
CA PRO A 715 -23.17 -6.04 32.65
C PRO A 715 -21.78 -5.54 33.08
N HIS A 716 -21.39 -5.85 34.32
CA HIS A 716 -20.09 -5.48 34.87
C HIS A 716 -19.09 -6.63 34.70
N ILE A 717 -18.11 -6.44 33.81
CA ILE A 717 -17.06 -7.44 33.55
C ILE A 717 -15.71 -6.92 34.03
N SER A 718 -14.99 -7.74 34.79
CA SER A 718 -13.68 -7.43 35.33
C SER A 718 -12.67 -8.54 35.05
N LEU A 719 -11.44 -8.14 34.76
CA LEU A 719 -10.30 -9.04 34.72
C LEU A 719 -9.46 -8.81 35.98
N PRO A 720 -8.61 -9.76 36.40
CA PRO A 720 -7.73 -9.56 37.56
C PRO A 720 -6.85 -8.30 37.47
N SER A 721 -6.51 -7.86 36.26
CA SER A 721 -5.72 -6.65 36.00
C SER A 721 -6.55 -5.34 35.92
N GLY A 722 -7.87 -5.40 36.08
CA GLY A 722 -8.76 -4.24 36.13
C GLY A 722 -10.11 -4.43 35.41
N PRO A 723 -11.05 -3.47 35.56
CA PRO A 723 -12.37 -3.53 34.93
C PRO A 723 -12.30 -3.33 33.40
N VAL A 724 -13.18 -4.01 32.67
CA VAL A 724 -13.35 -3.84 31.22
C VAL A 724 -14.36 -2.71 30.97
N PRO A 725 -14.03 -1.68 30.16
CA PRO A 725 -14.93 -0.56 29.92
C PRO A 725 -16.12 -0.95 29.03
N SER A 726 -17.32 -0.56 29.47
CA SER A 726 -18.54 -0.63 28.66
C SER A 726 -18.62 0.54 27.68
N VAL A 727 -18.88 0.26 26.41
CA VAL A 727 -18.90 1.24 25.32
C VAL A 727 -20.23 1.24 24.58
N GLN A 728 -20.58 2.39 23.98
CA GLN A 728 -21.77 2.51 23.13
C GLN A 728 -21.51 2.11 21.67
N ASP A 729 -20.25 2.19 21.24
CA ASP A 729 -19.78 1.81 19.91
C ASP A 729 -18.55 0.92 20.03
N LEU A 730 -18.67 -0.34 19.64
CA LEU A 730 -17.60 -1.33 19.66
C LEU A 730 -17.08 -1.60 18.25
N ARG A 731 -15.75 -1.65 18.11
CA ARG A 731 -15.09 -2.00 16.84
C ARG A 731 -14.53 -3.41 16.90
N ILE A 732 -15.05 -4.31 16.07
CA ILE A 732 -14.61 -5.71 15.98
C ILE A 732 -14.12 -5.95 14.55
N LEU A 733 -12.82 -6.20 14.37
CA LEU A 733 -12.22 -6.49 13.06
C LEU A 733 -12.61 -5.50 11.94
N GLY A 734 -12.88 -4.23 12.29
CA GLY A 734 -13.32 -3.18 11.36
C GLY A 734 -14.82 -3.07 11.12
N LEU A 735 -15.65 -3.94 11.69
CA LEU A 735 -17.09 -3.72 11.88
C LEU A 735 -17.29 -2.78 13.07
N HIS A 736 -18.16 -1.79 12.93
CA HIS A 736 -18.60 -0.94 14.02
C HIS A 736 -20.02 -1.33 14.42
N LEU A 737 -20.18 -1.76 15.67
CA LEU A 737 -21.46 -2.14 16.27
C LEU A 737 -21.83 -1.09 17.32
N SER A 738 -22.99 -0.46 17.14
CA SER A 738 -23.56 0.41 18.17
C SER A 738 -24.53 -0.38 19.06
N SER A 739 -24.76 0.08 20.29
CA SER A 739 -25.75 -0.50 21.21
C SER A 739 -27.17 -0.51 20.62
N SER A 740 -27.48 0.47 19.76
CA SER A 740 -28.73 0.56 18.99
C SER A 740 -28.76 -0.25 17.70
N LEU A 741 -27.62 -0.86 17.31
CA LEU A 741 -27.38 -1.50 16.01
C LEU A 741 -27.64 -0.58 14.80
N ASP A 742 -27.57 0.73 14.99
CA ASP A 742 -27.77 1.73 13.95
C ASP A 742 -26.47 1.94 13.13
N PRO A 743 -26.49 1.70 11.80
CA PRO A 743 -25.31 1.82 10.95
C PRO A 743 -24.88 3.28 10.64
N LYS A 744 -25.53 4.30 11.21
CA LYS A 744 -25.23 5.74 10.97
C LYS A 744 -23.75 6.10 11.04
N GLY A 745 -23.03 5.63 12.06
CA GLY A 745 -21.60 5.91 12.22
C GLY A 745 -20.77 5.38 11.05
N THR A 746 -21.02 4.13 10.66
CA THR A 746 -20.37 3.48 9.52
C THR A 746 -20.69 4.19 8.21
N ILE A 747 -21.97 4.50 7.94
CA ILE A 747 -22.39 5.18 6.72
C ILE A 747 -21.78 6.60 6.64
N SER A 748 -21.69 7.31 7.77
CA SER A 748 -21.06 8.64 7.83
C SER A 748 -19.55 8.57 7.54
N SER A 749 -18.86 7.54 8.04
CA SER A 749 -17.45 7.28 7.70
C SER A 749 -17.24 6.97 6.22
N LEU A 750 -18.11 6.13 5.64
CA LEU A 750 -18.10 5.82 4.20
C LEU A 750 -18.40 7.05 3.34
N ARG A 751 -19.32 7.92 3.78
CA ARG A 751 -19.61 9.20 3.13
C ARG A 751 -18.38 10.11 3.06
N ARG A 752 -17.72 10.34 4.20
CA ARG A 752 -16.47 11.13 4.24
C ARG A 752 -15.41 10.57 3.30
N THR A 753 -15.26 9.25 3.28
CA THR A 753 -14.32 8.56 2.38
C THR A 753 -14.71 8.75 0.92
N SER A 754 -15.98 8.58 0.57
CA SER A 754 -16.54 8.77 -0.78
C SER A 754 -16.33 10.21 -1.28
N GLU A 755 -16.51 11.21 -0.42
CA GLU A 755 -16.27 12.62 -0.74
C GLU A 755 -14.78 12.93 -0.95
N GLN A 756 -13.90 12.38 -0.11
CA GLN A 756 -12.45 12.49 -0.28
C GLN A 756 -11.99 11.87 -1.60
N VAL A 757 -12.50 10.68 -1.93
CA VAL A 757 -12.22 10.00 -3.20
C VAL A 757 -12.77 10.78 -4.37
N SER A 758 -13.99 11.31 -4.29
CA SER A 758 -14.58 12.14 -5.35
C SER A 758 -13.78 13.42 -5.61
N ARG A 759 -13.25 14.06 -4.55
CA ARG A 759 -12.34 15.21 -4.66
C ARG A 759 -10.99 14.81 -5.26
N MET A 760 -10.46 13.63 -4.90
CA MET A 760 -9.25 13.09 -5.52
C MET A 760 -9.46 12.78 -7.00
N ILE A 761 -10.53 12.08 -7.38
CA ILE A 761 -10.87 11.78 -8.79
C ILE A 761 -10.98 13.07 -9.61
N ARG A 762 -11.65 14.11 -9.08
CA ARG A 762 -11.74 15.42 -9.74
C ARG A 762 -10.37 16.05 -9.99
N ARG A 763 -9.40 15.84 -9.09
CA ARG A 763 -8.03 16.35 -9.25
C ARG A 763 -7.27 15.58 -10.33
N VAL A 764 -7.42 14.26 -10.42
CA VAL A 764 -6.65 13.42 -11.36
C VAL A 764 -7.31 13.19 -12.72
N SER A 765 -8.60 13.55 -12.84
CA SER A 765 -9.40 13.44 -14.07
C SER A 765 -10.03 14.79 -14.38
N THR A 766 -9.33 15.62 -15.16
CA THR A 766 -9.85 16.93 -15.61
C THR A 766 -10.70 16.79 -16.87
N LYS A 767 -11.45 17.84 -17.24
CA LYS A 767 -12.35 17.82 -18.41
C LYS A 767 -11.64 17.51 -19.74
N ARG A 768 -10.40 17.99 -19.89
CA ARG A 768 -9.61 17.90 -21.14
C ARG A 768 -8.43 16.93 -21.06
N GLY A 769 -8.05 16.42 -19.88
CA GLY A 769 -6.93 15.48 -19.76
C GLY A 769 -6.83 14.73 -18.43
N GLY A 770 -5.77 13.94 -18.26
CA GLY A 770 -5.53 13.10 -17.08
C GLY A 770 -6.18 11.72 -17.21
N LEU A 771 -6.65 11.15 -16.10
CA LEU A 771 -7.20 9.79 -16.10
C LEU A 771 -8.47 9.68 -16.95
N ARG A 772 -8.56 8.65 -17.80
CA ARG A 772 -9.78 8.32 -18.57
C ARG A 772 -10.89 7.72 -17.70
N GLY A 773 -12.09 7.58 -18.25
CA GLY A 773 -13.25 7.06 -17.52
C GLY A 773 -13.00 5.67 -16.93
N THR A 774 -12.41 4.77 -17.71
CA THR A 774 -12.04 3.40 -17.28
C THR A 774 -11.13 3.40 -16.04
N HIS A 775 -10.05 4.16 -16.07
CA HIS A 775 -9.11 4.28 -14.95
C HIS A 775 -9.73 4.95 -13.72
N SER A 776 -10.55 5.98 -13.94
CA SER A 776 -11.25 6.69 -12.86
C SER A 776 -12.27 5.79 -12.16
N LEU A 777 -13.00 4.95 -12.91
CA LEU A 777 -13.91 3.94 -12.37
C LEU A 777 -13.17 2.90 -11.53
N ARG A 778 -11.97 2.49 -11.95
CA ARG A 778 -11.12 1.59 -11.16
C ARG A 778 -10.71 2.20 -9.81
N LEU A 779 -10.50 3.51 -9.74
CA LEU A 779 -10.26 4.21 -8.46
C LEU A 779 -11.50 4.23 -7.57
N ALA A 780 -12.69 4.44 -8.15
CA ALA A 780 -13.95 4.35 -7.43
C ALA A 780 -14.15 2.96 -6.81
N GLN A 781 -13.92 1.91 -7.59
CA GLN A 781 -13.98 0.52 -7.13
C GLN A 781 -12.97 0.25 -6.00
N ALA A 782 -11.70 0.62 -6.22
CA ALA A 782 -10.62 0.31 -5.29
C ALA A 782 -10.72 1.06 -3.96
N PHE A 783 -11.23 2.30 -3.94
CA PHE A 783 -11.29 3.13 -2.74
C PHE A 783 -12.67 3.28 -2.11
N VAL A 784 -13.76 3.02 -2.83
CA VAL A 784 -15.12 3.17 -2.29
C VAL A 784 -15.83 1.83 -2.25
N THR A 785 -16.00 1.15 -3.39
CA THR A 785 -16.71 -0.13 -3.44
C THR A 785 -16.10 -1.17 -2.49
N SER A 786 -14.76 -1.27 -2.43
CA SER A 786 -14.05 -2.18 -1.52
C SER A 786 -14.34 -1.91 -0.03
N ARG A 787 -14.52 -0.64 0.36
CA ARG A 787 -14.79 -0.24 1.76
C ARG A 787 -16.26 -0.42 2.12
N VAL A 788 -17.16 -0.13 1.19
CA VAL A 788 -18.59 -0.41 1.35
C VAL A 788 -18.81 -1.90 1.55
N LEU A 789 -18.16 -2.75 0.75
CA LEU A 789 -18.31 -4.21 0.85
C LEU A 789 -17.62 -4.85 2.05
N TYR A 790 -16.78 -4.11 2.79
CA TYR A 790 -16.06 -4.70 3.91
C TYR A 790 -16.99 -5.06 5.08
N ALA A 791 -17.78 -4.09 5.56
CA ALA A 791 -18.61 -4.25 6.76
C ALA A 791 -20.12 -4.08 6.48
N SER A 792 -20.51 -3.25 5.50
CA SER A 792 -21.93 -2.95 5.26
C SER A 792 -22.81 -4.16 4.92
N PRO A 793 -22.33 -5.23 4.22
CA PRO A 793 -23.13 -6.43 3.98
C PRO A 793 -23.66 -7.13 5.25
N TYR A 794 -23.02 -6.91 6.40
CA TYR A 794 -23.31 -7.59 7.66
C TYR A 794 -24.12 -6.75 8.64
N LEU A 795 -24.34 -5.46 8.33
CA LEU A 795 -25.08 -4.54 9.19
C LEU A 795 -26.60 -4.67 9.00
N ARG A 796 -27.35 -4.22 10.01
CA ARG A 796 -28.81 -4.06 9.90
C ARG A 796 -29.15 -2.84 9.03
N LEU A 797 -29.27 -3.07 7.73
CA LEU A 797 -29.61 -2.02 6.77
C LEU A 797 -31.12 -1.98 6.52
N ARG A 798 -31.74 -0.80 6.68
CA ARG A 798 -33.10 -0.52 6.21
C ARG A 798 -33.03 -0.04 4.76
N ARG A 799 -34.15 -0.02 4.04
CA ARG A 799 -34.21 0.46 2.65
C ARG A 799 -33.57 1.83 2.44
N HIS A 800 -33.76 2.77 3.38
CA HIS A 800 -33.14 4.09 3.29
C HIS A 800 -31.61 4.06 3.48
N HIS A 801 -31.08 3.14 4.31
CA HIS A 801 -29.63 2.93 4.45
C HIS A 801 -29.03 2.36 3.16
N GLU A 802 -29.67 1.37 2.55
CA GLU A 802 -29.25 0.83 1.24
C GLU A 802 -29.28 1.93 0.17
N HIS A 803 -30.32 2.77 0.16
CA HIS A 803 -30.41 3.92 -0.73
C HIS A 803 -29.29 4.94 -0.51
N GLN A 804 -28.88 5.17 0.74
CA GLN A 804 -27.72 6.02 1.05
C GLN A 804 -26.44 5.41 0.48
N LEU A 805 -26.19 4.11 0.64
CA LEU A 805 -25.02 3.42 0.08
C LEU A 805 -25.00 3.48 -1.46
N ASP A 806 -26.15 3.22 -2.09
CA ASP A 806 -26.31 3.39 -3.54
C ASP A 806 -26.03 4.83 -3.99
N THR A 807 -26.46 5.82 -3.22
CA THR A 807 -26.19 7.22 -3.51
C THR A 807 -24.69 7.54 -3.41
N LEU A 808 -23.98 6.96 -2.43
CA LEU A 808 -22.52 7.07 -2.32
C LEU A 808 -21.81 6.40 -3.52
N LEU A 809 -22.24 5.22 -3.94
CA LEU A 809 -21.67 4.52 -5.10
C LEU A 809 -21.95 5.31 -6.39
N ARG A 810 -23.20 5.70 -6.65
CA ARG A 810 -23.58 6.47 -7.84
C ARG A 810 -22.86 7.80 -7.90
N SER A 811 -22.72 8.54 -6.79
CA SER A 811 -22.06 9.85 -6.80
C SER A 811 -20.59 9.76 -7.23
N VAL A 812 -19.86 8.76 -6.75
CA VAL A 812 -18.45 8.55 -7.09
C VAL A 812 -18.30 8.07 -8.53
N TYR A 813 -19.15 7.16 -9.00
CA TYR A 813 -19.07 6.67 -10.38
C TYR A 813 -19.50 7.75 -11.39
N LYS A 814 -20.56 8.53 -11.11
CA LYS A 814 -20.91 9.72 -11.90
C LYS A 814 -19.74 10.70 -11.95
N ARG A 815 -19.07 10.92 -10.81
CA ARG A 815 -17.85 11.75 -10.76
C ARG A 815 -16.70 11.16 -11.59
N ALA A 816 -16.50 9.85 -11.56
CA ALA A 816 -15.47 9.17 -12.35
C ALA A 816 -15.67 9.33 -13.86
N LEU A 817 -16.91 9.50 -14.30
CA LEU A 817 -17.28 9.69 -15.71
C LEU A 817 -17.54 11.17 -16.07
N ASP A 818 -17.28 12.11 -15.16
CA ASP A 818 -17.59 13.55 -15.28
C ASP A 818 -19.04 13.87 -15.69
N LEU A 819 -19.98 13.04 -15.22
CA LEU A 819 -21.41 13.26 -15.34
C LEU A 819 -21.89 14.22 -14.24
N PRO A 820 -22.88 15.09 -14.52
CA PRO A 820 -23.55 15.86 -13.49
C PRO A 820 -24.10 14.96 -12.38
N ILE A 821 -24.03 15.39 -11.12
CA ILE A 821 -24.50 14.54 -10.01
C ILE A 821 -26.01 14.26 -10.11
N ALA A 822 -26.75 15.22 -10.68
CA ALA A 822 -28.17 15.18 -10.99
C ALA A 822 -28.55 14.28 -12.18
N THR A 823 -27.58 13.62 -12.85
CA THR A 823 -27.88 12.69 -13.95
C THR A 823 -28.92 11.64 -13.52
N SER A 824 -29.94 11.41 -14.35
CA SER A 824 -31.00 10.42 -14.09
C SER A 824 -30.41 9.05 -13.75
N ASN A 825 -30.89 8.43 -12.67
CA ASN A 825 -30.42 7.12 -12.24
C ASN A 825 -30.72 6.03 -13.29
N ARG A 826 -31.88 6.11 -13.98
CA ARG A 826 -32.24 5.20 -15.07
C ARG A 826 -31.24 5.27 -16.23
N ARG A 827 -30.94 6.47 -16.72
CA ARG A 827 -29.98 6.68 -17.81
C ARG A 827 -28.55 6.30 -17.40
N PHE A 828 -28.18 6.56 -16.14
CA PHE A 828 -26.88 6.16 -15.62
C PHE A 828 -26.73 4.63 -15.50
N ALA A 829 -27.80 3.93 -15.09
CA ALA A 829 -27.84 2.46 -15.07
C ALA A 829 -27.69 1.87 -16.48
N ALA A 830 -28.33 2.49 -17.49
CA ALA A 830 -28.25 2.06 -18.89
C ALA A 830 -26.82 2.04 -19.49
N LEU A 831 -25.85 2.71 -18.86
CA LEU A 831 -24.44 2.63 -19.26
C LEU A 831 -23.78 1.28 -18.92
N GLY A 832 -24.33 0.50 -17.97
CA GLY A 832 -23.76 -0.78 -17.54
C GLY A 832 -22.35 -0.68 -16.95
N VAL A 833 -22.07 0.38 -16.18
CA VAL A 833 -20.73 0.70 -15.62
C VAL A 833 -20.61 0.56 -14.09
N HIS A 834 -21.73 0.42 -13.38
CA HIS A 834 -21.78 0.29 -11.93
C HIS A 834 -22.80 -0.77 -11.53
N ASN A 835 -22.71 -1.25 -10.30
CA ASN A 835 -23.66 -2.17 -9.68
C ASN A 835 -24.36 -1.48 -8.50
N SER A 836 -25.59 -1.90 -8.20
CA SER A 836 -26.27 -1.48 -6.97
C SER A 836 -25.61 -2.13 -5.75
N PHE A 837 -25.84 -1.59 -4.57
CA PHE A 837 -25.37 -2.19 -3.33
C PHE A 837 -25.94 -3.61 -3.14
N ALA A 838 -27.18 -3.86 -3.54
CA ALA A 838 -27.80 -5.18 -3.46
C ALA A 838 -27.07 -6.22 -4.34
N GLU A 839 -26.79 -5.88 -5.60
CA GLU A 839 -26.04 -6.73 -6.54
C GLU A 839 -24.61 -6.99 -6.03
N LEU A 840 -23.97 -5.95 -5.49
CA LEU A 840 -22.63 -6.07 -4.89
C LEU A 840 -22.64 -6.97 -3.66
N ARG A 841 -23.66 -6.83 -2.79
CA ARG A 841 -23.85 -7.66 -1.60
C ARG A 841 -24.09 -9.12 -1.97
N GLU A 842 -24.92 -9.38 -2.98
CA GLU A 842 -25.19 -10.72 -3.50
C GLU A 842 -23.90 -11.37 -4.01
N ALA A 843 -23.21 -10.74 -4.96
CA ALA A 843 -21.96 -11.26 -5.52
C ALA A 843 -20.90 -11.50 -4.43
N HIS A 844 -20.82 -10.59 -3.45
CA HIS A 844 -19.95 -10.72 -2.28
C HIS A 844 -20.31 -11.92 -1.41
N ARG A 845 -21.59 -12.09 -1.06
CA ARG A 845 -22.09 -13.21 -0.25
C ARG A 845 -21.88 -14.53 -0.96
N VAL A 846 -22.29 -14.67 -2.22
CA VAL A 846 -22.09 -15.89 -3.00
C VAL A 846 -20.62 -16.29 -3.04
N ASN A 847 -19.73 -15.33 -3.30
CA ASN A 847 -18.29 -15.57 -3.30
C ASN A 847 -17.75 -15.95 -1.90
N GLN A 848 -18.29 -15.39 -0.82
CA GLN A 848 -17.94 -15.78 0.55
C GLN A 848 -18.37 -17.21 0.87
N LEU A 849 -19.61 -17.59 0.53
CA LEU A 849 -20.13 -18.93 0.76
C LEU A 849 -19.33 -19.97 -0.04
N ASN A 850 -19.06 -19.69 -1.32
CA ASN A 850 -18.24 -20.56 -2.19
C ASN A 850 -16.78 -20.67 -1.73
N ARG A 851 -16.25 -19.68 -1.02
CA ARG A 851 -14.93 -19.78 -0.39
C ARG A 851 -14.98 -20.64 0.86
N LEU A 852 -16.00 -20.46 1.71
CA LEU A 852 -16.16 -21.24 2.95
C LEU A 852 -16.43 -22.73 2.65
N SER A 853 -17.15 -23.04 1.57
CA SER A 853 -17.40 -24.43 1.17
C SER A 853 -16.14 -25.21 0.80
N GLN A 854 -15.02 -24.52 0.51
CA GLN A 854 -13.75 -25.15 0.14
C GLN A 854 -13.03 -25.81 1.33
N THR A 855 -13.41 -25.51 2.57
CA THR A 855 -12.75 -26.09 3.76
C THR A 855 -13.73 -26.80 4.69
N PRO A 856 -13.30 -27.86 5.42
CA PRO A 856 -14.14 -28.54 6.40
C PRO A 856 -14.69 -27.59 7.48
N SER A 857 -13.83 -26.75 8.06
CA SER A 857 -14.26 -25.75 9.06
C SER A 857 -15.25 -24.73 8.49
N GLY A 858 -15.06 -24.29 7.25
CA GLY A 858 -16.00 -23.39 6.60
C GLY A 858 -17.35 -24.05 6.37
N ARG A 859 -17.39 -25.32 5.94
CA ARG A 859 -18.64 -26.09 5.82
C ARG A 859 -19.37 -26.27 7.15
N ARG A 860 -18.65 -26.58 8.24
CA ARG A 860 -19.25 -26.68 9.58
C ARG A 860 -19.82 -25.34 10.06
N LEU A 861 -19.13 -24.23 9.79
CA LEU A 861 -19.66 -22.89 10.03
C LEU A 861 -20.96 -22.64 9.25
N LEU A 862 -20.99 -22.96 7.95
CA LEU A 862 -22.19 -22.79 7.12
C LEU A 862 -23.37 -23.61 7.64
N HIS A 863 -23.12 -24.87 8.02
CA HIS A 863 -24.11 -25.75 8.63
C HIS A 863 -24.64 -25.18 9.95
N ARG A 864 -23.76 -24.69 10.83
CA ARG A 864 -24.13 -24.05 12.10
C ARG A 864 -25.05 -22.83 11.90
N LEU A 865 -24.82 -22.08 10.82
CA LEU A 865 -25.61 -20.91 10.46
C LEU A 865 -26.86 -21.24 9.61
N GLY A 866 -27.12 -22.52 9.30
CA GLY A 866 -28.25 -22.95 8.48
C GLY A 866 -28.17 -22.50 7.00
N LEU A 867 -26.96 -22.31 6.46
CA LEU A 867 -26.74 -21.83 5.09
C LEU A 867 -26.35 -22.98 4.14
N ASN A 868 -27.19 -23.24 3.14
CA ASN A 868 -26.97 -24.31 2.14
C ASN A 868 -25.89 -23.95 1.11
N THR A 869 -25.11 -24.94 0.66
CA THR A 869 -24.10 -24.81 -0.41
C THR A 869 -24.68 -25.20 -1.78
N ILE A 870 -24.18 -24.57 -2.86
CA ILE A 870 -24.69 -24.77 -4.24
C ILE A 870 -24.09 -26.03 -4.90
N SER A 871 -22.91 -26.48 -4.48
CA SER A 871 -22.32 -27.78 -4.86
C SER A 871 -21.04 -28.02 -4.05
N ASP A 872 -20.75 -29.27 -3.69
CA ASP A 872 -19.48 -29.65 -3.07
C ASP A 872 -18.41 -29.82 -4.17
N PRO A 873 -17.36 -28.99 -4.23
CA PRO A 873 -16.27 -29.22 -5.17
C PRO A 873 -15.51 -30.49 -4.77
N ALA A 874 -15.20 -31.34 -5.75
CA ALA A 874 -14.36 -32.51 -5.51
C ALA A 874 -13.01 -32.10 -4.89
N PRO A 875 -12.51 -32.81 -3.87
CA PRO A 875 -11.24 -32.48 -3.25
C PRO A 875 -10.11 -32.63 -4.29
N PRO A 876 -9.12 -31.73 -4.27
CA PRO A 876 -7.99 -31.85 -5.19
C PRO A 876 -7.15 -33.08 -4.87
N SER A 877 -6.60 -33.71 -5.90
CA SER A 877 -5.68 -34.84 -5.81
C SER A 877 -4.22 -34.38 -5.92
N PRO A 878 -3.27 -35.02 -5.21
CA PRO A 878 -1.86 -34.75 -5.39
C PRO A 878 -1.41 -35.20 -6.79
N VAL A 879 -0.43 -34.50 -7.37
CA VAL A 879 0.26 -35.00 -8.57
C VAL A 879 0.96 -36.33 -8.21
N PRO A 880 0.78 -37.41 -9.01
CA PRO A 880 1.43 -38.69 -8.75
C PRO A 880 2.95 -38.54 -8.57
N GLU A 881 3.53 -39.29 -7.64
CA GLU A 881 4.91 -39.12 -7.19
C GLU A 881 5.95 -39.20 -8.31
N LEU A 882 5.80 -40.18 -9.21
CA LEU A 882 6.66 -40.35 -10.38
C LEU A 882 6.63 -39.12 -11.30
N TRP A 883 5.48 -38.44 -11.40
CA TRP A 883 5.33 -37.24 -12.21
C TRP A 883 5.75 -35.98 -11.49
N ARG A 884 5.63 -35.91 -10.16
CA ARG A 884 5.95 -34.72 -9.36
C ARG A 884 7.39 -34.26 -9.56
N GLN A 885 8.33 -35.18 -9.75
CA GLN A 885 9.74 -34.86 -9.99
C GLN A 885 10.06 -34.55 -11.45
N LYS A 886 9.24 -35.06 -12.39
CA LYS A 886 9.51 -35.02 -13.82
C LYS A 886 8.79 -33.89 -14.54
N LEU A 887 7.59 -33.54 -14.08
CA LEU A 887 6.79 -32.46 -14.62
C LEU A 887 7.07 -31.18 -13.83
N TRP A 888 7.70 -30.20 -14.49
CA TRP A 888 8.04 -28.94 -13.84
C TRP A 888 7.54 -27.73 -14.62
N VAL A 889 7.04 -26.73 -13.88
CA VAL A 889 6.48 -25.50 -14.43
C VAL A 889 7.54 -24.40 -14.44
N GLU A 890 7.76 -23.77 -15.59
CA GLU A 890 8.65 -22.62 -15.68
C GLU A 890 8.16 -21.43 -14.84
N PRO A 891 9.07 -20.59 -14.30
CA PRO A 891 8.69 -19.43 -13.51
C PRO A 891 7.69 -18.53 -14.25
N LEU A 892 6.47 -18.44 -13.69
CA LEU A 892 5.39 -17.69 -14.33
C LEU A 892 5.74 -16.19 -14.43
N PRO A 893 5.71 -15.59 -15.64
CA PRO A 893 6.04 -14.19 -15.82
C PRO A 893 5.03 -13.30 -15.09
N ARG A 894 5.45 -12.15 -14.55
CA ARG A 894 4.54 -11.19 -13.89
C ARG A 894 4.24 -10.02 -14.82
N ASN A 895 3.15 -9.30 -14.55
CA ASN A 895 2.73 -8.12 -15.35
C ASN A 895 2.49 -8.48 -16.82
N MET A 896 1.61 -9.46 -17.06
CA MET A 896 1.24 -9.97 -18.39
C MET A 896 -0.25 -9.76 -18.70
N ASP A 897 -0.86 -8.75 -18.09
CA ASP A 897 -2.25 -8.35 -18.34
C ASP A 897 -2.45 -8.00 -19.84
N PRO A 898 -3.51 -8.51 -20.49
CA PRO A 898 -3.75 -8.31 -21.92
C PRO A 898 -3.77 -6.85 -22.38
N GLU A 899 -4.33 -5.95 -21.55
CA GLU A 899 -4.53 -4.56 -21.92
C GLU A 899 -3.34 -3.68 -21.49
N GLN A 900 -2.83 -3.89 -20.27
CA GLN A 900 -1.79 -3.02 -19.70
C GLN A 900 -0.37 -3.38 -20.19
N HIS A 901 -0.16 -4.59 -20.69
CA HIS A 901 1.18 -5.11 -20.98
C HIS A 901 1.30 -5.75 -22.37
N SER A 902 0.55 -5.26 -23.35
CA SER A 902 0.54 -5.77 -24.74
C SER A 902 1.96 -5.95 -25.31
N GLY A 903 2.83 -4.94 -25.24
CA GLY A 903 4.20 -5.03 -25.74
C GLY A 903 5.05 -6.09 -25.04
N ARG A 904 4.86 -6.33 -23.74
CA ARG A 904 5.55 -7.42 -23.02
C ARG A 904 5.03 -8.79 -23.43
N ARG A 905 3.72 -8.92 -23.64
CA ARG A 905 3.09 -10.16 -24.11
C ARG A 905 3.57 -10.49 -25.53
N GLN A 906 3.65 -9.49 -26.42
CA GLN A 906 4.22 -9.63 -27.77
C GLN A 906 5.69 -10.05 -27.72
N ALA A 907 6.53 -9.36 -26.94
CA ALA A 907 7.94 -9.71 -26.81
C ALA A 907 8.16 -11.14 -26.27
N ARG A 908 7.32 -11.59 -25.31
CA ARG A 908 7.36 -12.98 -24.84
C ARG A 908 6.92 -13.95 -25.93
N THR A 909 5.87 -13.63 -26.68
CA THR A 909 5.37 -14.49 -27.76
C THR A 909 6.44 -14.68 -28.82
N ALA A 910 7.09 -13.59 -29.26
CA ALA A 910 8.21 -13.63 -30.20
C ALA A 910 9.38 -14.46 -29.65
N ALA A 911 9.73 -14.32 -28.38
CA ALA A 911 10.78 -15.11 -27.75
C ALA A 911 10.44 -16.61 -27.63
N LEU A 912 9.18 -16.96 -27.34
CA LEU A 912 8.73 -18.35 -27.29
C LEU A 912 8.70 -18.97 -28.67
N GLN A 913 8.21 -18.23 -29.67
CA GLN A 913 8.22 -18.65 -31.07
C GLN A 913 9.65 -18.92 -31.54
N ALA A 914 10.57 -17.96 -31.40
CA ALA A 914 11.97 -18.12 -31.78
C ALA A 914 12.69 -19.28 -31.07
N ARG A 915 12.22 -19.69 -29.87
CA ARG A 915 12.86 -20.74 -29.07
C ARG A 915 12.27 -22.12 -29.30
N HIS A 916 11.00 -22.22 -29.68
CA HIS A 916 10.23 -23.46 -29.63
C HIS A 916 9.46 -23.82 -30.90
N SER A 917 9.36 -22.94 -31.91
CA SER A 917 8.67 -23.26 -33.16
C SER A 917 9.31 -24.50 -33.82
N ASP A 918 8.47 -25.39 -34.32
CA ASP A 918 8.83 -26.53 -35.18
C ASP A 918 9.85 -27.50 -34.56
N ARG A 919 9.99 -27.49 -33.23
CA ARG A 919 10.86 -28.43 -32.50
C ARG A 919 10.10 -29.70 -32.13
N PRO A 920 10.66 -30.89 -32.37
CA PRO A 920 10.04 -32.14 -31.98
C PRO A 920 9.92 -32.20 -30.45
N GLY A 921 8.77 -32.68 -29.97
CA GLY A 921 8.46 -32.78 -28.55
C GLY A 921 7.90 -31.51 -27.90
N VAL A 922 7.51 -30.49 -28.70
CA VAL A 922 6.82 -29.28 -28.22
C VAL A 922 5.31 -29.40 -28.47
N PHE A 923 4.54 -29.46 -27.39
CA PHE A 923 3.09 -29.62 -27.39
C PHE A 923 2.40 -28.32 -26.99
N TYR A 924 1.33 -27.97 -27.68
CA TYR A 924 0.46 -26.84 -27.37
C TYR A 924 -0.89 -27.37 -26.92
N VAL A 925 -1.43 -26.83 -25.83
CA VAL A 925 -2.71 -27.27 -25.27
C VAL A 925 -3.65 -26.10 -25.04
N ASP A 926 -4.92 -26.31 -25.35
CA ASP A 926 -6.00 -25.38 -25.03
C ASP A 926 -7.31 -26.15 -24.81
N VAL A 927 -8.30 -25.47 -24.21
CA VAL A 927 -9.63 -26.01 -23.94
C VAL A 927 -10.73 -25.09 -24.42
N SER A 928 -11.88 -25.67 -24.75
CA SER A 928 -13.10 -24.94 -25.09
C SER A 928 -14.31 -25.50 -24.34
N GLY A 929 -15.16 -24.62 -23.85
CA GLY A 929 -16.35 -24.97 -23.07
C GLY A 929 -16.70 -23.91 -22.01
N PRO A 930 -17.75 -24.12 -21.21
CA PRO A 930 -18.62 -25.29 -21.24
C PRO A 930 -19.59 -25.23 -22.43
N SER A 931 -19.98 -26.39 -22.96
CA SER A 931 -21.19 -26.52 -23.79
C SER A 931 -22.45 -26.29 -22.95
N THR A 932 -23.62 -26.19 -23.60
CA THR A 932 -24.93 -26.12 -22.92
C THR A 932 -25.17 -27.28 -21.95
N LEU A 933 -24.51 -28.42 -22.18
CA LEU A 933 -24.58 -29.64 -21.36
C LEU A 933 -23.43 -29.76 -20.33
N GLY A 934 -22.63 -28.70 -20.13
CA GLY A 934 -21.54 -28.67 -19.14
C GLY A 934 -20.26 -29.41 -19.55
N HIS A 935 -20.12 -29.84 -20.80
CA HIS A 935 -18.90 -30.49 -21.29
C HIS A 935 -17.85 -29.48 -21.75
N TYR A 936 -16.58 -29.81 -21.50
CA TYR A 936 -15.39 -29.18 -22.04
C TYR A 936 -14.71 -30.11 -23.02
N THR A 937 -13.96 -29.51 -23.95
CA THR A 937 -13.10 -30.23 -24.89
C THR A 937 -11.69 -29.70 -24.77
N ALA A 938 -10.72 -30.60 -24.61
CA ALA A 938 -9.29 -30.30 -24.63
C ALA A 938 -8.70 -30.74 -25.96
N ALA A 939 -7.75 -29.97 -26.48
CA ALA A 939 -7.01 -30.30 -27.70
C ALA A 939 -5.51 -30.18 -27.46
N VAL A 940 -4.76 -31.08 -28.10
CA VAL A 940 -3.31 -31.18 -28.02
C VAL A 940 -2.72 -31.13 -29.43
N ILE A 941 -1.86 -30.14 -29.69
CA ILE A 941 -1.23 -29.89 -30.99
C ILE A 941 0.28 -30.05 -30.87
N THR A 942 0.91 -30.75 -31.82
CA THR A 942 2.38 -30.78 -32.00
C THR A 942 2.69 -30.55 -33.48
N GLU A 943 3.77 -29.81 -33.79
CA GLU A 943 4.22 -29.62 -35.19
C GLU A 943 3.11 -29.14 -36.15
N GLY A 944 2.13 -28.38 -35.63
CA GLY A 944 0.98 -27.90 -36.42
C GLY A 944 -0.16 -28.93 -36.62
N HIS A 945 -0.01 -30.16 -36.14
CA HIS A 945 -0.99 -31.23 -36.27
C HIS A 945 -1.71 -31.53 -34.95
N HIS A 946 -2.99 -31.87 -35.04
CA HIS A 946 -3.79 -32.34 -33.90
C HIS A 946 -3.46 -33.78 -33.58
N VAL A 947 -2.92 -34.02 -32.38
CA VAL A 947 -2.40 -35.32 -31.96
C VAL A 947 -3.39 -36.05 -31.07
N ASP A 948 -4.01 -35.32 -30.15
CA ASP A 948 -4.91 -35.90 -29.15
C ASP A 948 -5.96 -34.88 -28.71
N GLY A 949 -7.09 -35.36 -28.23
CA GLY A 949 -8.18 -34.53 -27.73
C GLY A 949 -9.18 -35.32 -26.89
N LEU A 950 -9.74 -34.66 -25.88
CA LEU A 950 -10.63 -35.29 -24.91
C LEU A 950 -11.87 -34.44 -24.66
N SER A 951 -13.05 -35.07 -24.67
CA SER A 951 -14.32 -34.45 -24.25
C SER A 951 -14.72 -34.98 -22.88
N PHE A 952 -14.97 -34.09 -21.92
CA PHE A 952 -15.23 -34.47 -20.52
C PHE A 952 -16.03 -33.38 -19.79
N ARG A 953 -16.61 -33.71 -18.62
CA ARG A 953 -17.23 -32.73 -17.74
C ARG A 953 -16.21 -32.18 -16.75
N ALA A 954 -16.30 -30.88 -16.46
CA ALA A 954 -15.45 -30.23 -15.47
C ALA A 954 -16.20 -29.08 -14.80
N ASP A 955 -15.93 -28.85 -13.50
CA ASP A 955 -16.61 -27.79 -12.74
C ASP A 955 -16.15 -26.39 -13.13
N SER A 956 -15.02 -26.27 -13.81
CA SER A 956 -14.48 -24.99 -14.25
C SER A 956 -13.53 -25.12 -15.44
N ALA A 957 -13.34 -24.02 -16.17
CA ALA A 957 -12.33 -23.92 -17.22
C ALA A 957 -10.92 -24.26 -16.68
N THR A 958 -10.57 -23.86 -15.45
CA THR A 958 -9.29 -24.20 -14.84
C THR A 958 -9.11 -25.72 -14.69
N HIS A 959 -10.17 -26.43 -14.27
CA HIS A 959 -10.14 -27.89 -14.16
C HIS A 959 -9.94 -28.53 -15.54
N ALA A 960 -10.60 -28.00 -16.57
CA ALA A 960 -10.41 -28.47 -17.94
C ALA A 960 -8.98 -28.21 -18.44
N GLU A 961 -8.43 -27.03 -18.17
CA GLU A 961 -7.05 -26.66 -18.52
C GLU A 961 -6.02 -27.57 -17.83
N GLU A 962 -6.27 -28.00 -16.58
CA GLU A 962 -5.41 -28.97 -15.89
C GLU A 962 -5.40 -30.33 -16.63
N VAL A 963 -6.58 -30.83 -17.02
CA VAL A 963 -6.71 -32.08 -17.78
C VAL A 963 -5.99 -32.00 -19.13
N ALA A 964 -6.03 -30.86 -19.82
CA ALA A 964 -5.32 -30.66 -21.08
C ALA A 964 -3.79 -30.79 -20.92
N ILE A 965 -3.22 -30.26 -19.82
CA ILE A 965 -1.80 -30.41 -19.51
C ILE A 965 -1.48 -31.89 -19.20
N ALA A 966 -2.32 -32.59 -18.42
CA ALA A 966 -2.13 -34.02 -18.14
C ALA A 966 -2.16 -34.86 -19.41
N LEU A 967 -3.09 -34.56 -20.33
CA LEU A 967 -3.22 -35.26 -21.61
C LEU A 967 -1.96 -35.10 -22.45
N ALA A 968 -1.44 -33.87 -22.62
CA ALA A 968 -0.19 -33.67 -23.35
C ALA A 968 1.02 -34.30 -22.64
N ALA A 969 1.06 -34.28 -21.31
CA ALA A 969 2.12 -34.92 -20.54
C ALA A 969 2.11 -36.45 -20.69
N SER A 970 0.94 -37.05 -20.93
CA SER A 970 0.80 -38.49 -21.17
C SER A 970 1.38 -38.96 -22.51
N HIS A 971 1.88 -38.05 -23.36
CA HIS A 971 2.51 -38.42 -24.62
C HIS A 971 4.02 -38.73 -24.44
N PRO A 972 4.55 -39.89 -24.90
CA PRO A 972 5.94 -40.32 -24.66
C PRO A 972 7.04 -39.43 -25.25
N THR A 973 6.68 -38.56 -26.20
CA THR A 973 7.61 -37.62 -26.86
C THR A 973 7.55 -36.21 -26.28
N ALA A 974 6.64 -35.95 -25.32
CA ALA A 974 6.45 -34.62 -24.77
C ALA A 974 7.67 -34.15 -23.99
N ARG A 975 8.31 -33.06 -24.42
CA ARG A 975 9.42 -32.42 -23.69
C ARG A 975 9.01 -31.06 -23.14
N ILE A 976 8.18 -30.33 -23.89
CA ILE A 976 7.73 -28.98 -23.54
C ILE A 976 6.24 -28.89 -23.83
N ILE A 977 5.45 -28.40 -22.87
CA ILE A 977 4.01 -28.15 -23.00
C ILE A 977 3.78 -26.65 -22.86
N LEU A 978 3.24 -26.00 -23.89
CA LEU A 978 2.81 -24.61 -23.88
C LEU A 978 1.31 -24.52 -23.65
N THR A 979 0.90 -23.70 -22.68
CA THR A 979 -0.49 -23.43 -22.34
C THR A 979 -0.67 -21.95 -22.01
N ASP A 980 -1.81 -21.37 -22.36
CA ASP A 980 -2.18 -20.03 -21.91
C ASP A 980 -2.92 -20.00 -20.57
N SER A 981 -3.22 -21.18 -20.01
CA SER A 981 -3.73 -21.33 -18.67
C SER A 981 -2.68 -21.03 -17.61
N ARG A 982 -2.71 -19.81 -17.12
CA ARG A 982 -1.88 -19.43 -15.96
C ARG A 982 -2.31 -20.17 -14.68
N SER A 983 -3.61 -20.42 -14.55
CA SER A 983 -4.22 -21.04 -13.37
C SER A 983 -3.82 -22.50 -13.26
N ALA A 984 -3.91 -23.27 -14.34
CA ALA A 984 -3.49 -24.67 -14.36
C ALA A 984 -1.97 -24.80 -14.12
N CYS A 985 -1.14 -23.96 -14.74
CA CYS A 985 0.30 -23.93 -14.42
C CYS A 985 0.55 -23.71 -12.92
N SER A 986 -0.22 -22.83 -12.27
CA SER A 986 -0.07 -22.60 -10.83
C SER A 986 -0.45 -23.82 -9.99
N ARG A 987 -1.43 -24.63 -10.44
CA ARG A 987 -1.92 -25.82 -9.74
C ARG A 987 -0.93 -26.98 -9.83
N TYR A 988 -0.38 -27.22 -11.02
CA TYR A 988 0.76 -28.12 -11.22
C TYR A 988 1.99 -27.72 -10.40
N LEU A 989 2.33 -26.43 -10.37
CA LEU A 989 3.44 -25.93 -9.56
C LEU A 989 3.23 -26.15 -8.05
N GLN A 990 1.98 -26.20 -7.59
CA GLN A 990 1.62 -26.49 -6.20
C GLN A 990 1.52 -27.98 -5.91
N GLY A 991 1.60 -28.85 -6.93
CA GLY A 991 1.43 -30.30 -6.78
C GLY A 991 0.01 -30.73 -6.44
N SER A 992 -1.00 -29.89 -6.71
CA SER A 992 -2.42 -30.12 -6.38
C SER A 992 -3.26 -29.89 -7.63
N ILE A 993 -3.79 -30.97 -8.20
CA ILE A 993 -4.52 -31.02 -9.46
C ILE A 993 -5.88 -31.69 -9.28
N THR A 994 -6.70 -31.71 -10.32
CA THR A 994 -7.99 -32.43 -10.33
C THR A 994 -7.81 -33.95 -10.34
N PRO A 995 -8.77 -34.71 -9.78
CA PRO A 995 -8.75 -36.17 -9.81
C PRO A 995 -8.60 -36.76 -11.22
N LEU A 996 -9.29 -36.20 -12.22
CA LEU A 996 -9.19 -36.64 -13.61
C LEU A 996 -7.78 -36.43 -14.19
N ALA A 997 -7.18 -35.25 -13.94
CA ALA A 997 -5.80 -34.99 -14.37
C ALA A 997 -4.79 -35.92 -13.68
N ALA A 998 -4.98 -36.20 -12.37
CA ALA A 998 -4.14 -37.14 -11.64
C ALA A 998 -4.28 -38.58 -12.18
N HIS A 999 -5.51 -38.99 -12.49
CA HIS A 999 -5.78 -40.30 -13.08
C HIS A 999 -5.09 -40.47 -14.44
N LEU A 1000 -5.15 -39.46 -15.32
CA LEU A 1000 -4.46 -39.51 -16.63
C LEU A 1000 -2.94 -39.69 -16.48
N LEU A 1001 -2.32 -38.97 -15.55
CA LEU A 1001 -0.90 -39.12 -15.26
C LEU A 1001 -0.58 -40.49 -14.68
N GLN A 1002 -1.43 -40.99 -13.78
CA GLN A 1002 -1.25 -42.31 -13.20
C GLN A 1002 -1.36 -43.41 -14.25
N ALA A 1003 -2.38 -43.34 -15.13
CA ALA A 1003 -2.53 -44.24 -16.27
C ALA A 1003 -1.33 -44.15 -17.23
N ALA A 1004 -0.79 -42.96 -17.49
CA ALA A 1004 0.42 -42.79 -18.30
C ALA A 1004 1.63 -43.50 -17.69
N SER A 1005 1.73 -43.50 -16.36
CA SER A 1005 2.82 -44.18 -15.63
C SER A 1005 2.82 -45.70 -15.83
N TRP A 1006 1.68 -46.28 -16.23
CA TRP A 1006 1.55 -47.71 -16.52
C TRP A 1006 2.00 -48.03 -17.96
N ARG A 1007 2.02 -47.03 -18.85
CA ARG A 1007 2.38 -47.18 -20.26
C ARG A 1007 3.87 -46.92 -20.51
N PHE A 1008 4.48 -46.00 -19.76
CA PHE A 1008 5.90 -45.68 -19.88
C PHE A 1008 6.45 -45.02 -18.60
N ILE A 1009 7.78 -45.07 -18.44
CA ILE A 1009 8.47 -44.41 -17.33
C ILE A 1009 8.44 -42.88 -17.54
N PRO A 1010 7.90 -42.08 -16.61
CA PRO A 1010 7.82 -40.64 -16.76
C PRO A 1010 9.20 -39.99 -16.99
N HIS A 1011 9.32 -39.21 -18.06
CA HIS A 1011 10.51 -38.41 -18.39
C HIS A 1011 10.29 -36.93 -18.07
N SER A 1012 11.35 -36.14 -18.04
CA SER A 1012 11.26 -34.71 -17.72
C SER A 1012 10.43 -33.94 -18.76
N VAL A 1013 9.37 -33.26 -18.31
CA VAL A 1013 8.47 -32.42 -19.11
C VAL A 1013 8.42 -31.01 -18.54
N ARG A 1014 8.56 -29.99 -19.41
CA ARG A 1014 8.54 -28.57 -19.03
C ARG A 1014 7.20 -27.95 -19.38
N VAL A 1015 6.49 -27.40 -18.41
CA VAL A 1015 5.26 -26.62 -18.67
C VAL A 1015 5.60 -25.14 -18.74
N VAL A 1016 5.30 -24.49 -19.86
CA VAL A 1016 5.64 -23.10 -20.16
C VAL A 1016 4.38 -22.30 -20.43
N TRP A 1017 4.11 -21.31 -19.58
CA TRP A 1017 2.98 -20.42 -19.81
C TRP A 1017 3.23 -19.47 -21.00
N THR A 1018 2.26 -19.37 -21.91
CA THR A 1018 2.25 -18.42 -23.03
C THR A 1018 1.07 -17.44 -22.91
N PRO A 1019 1.18 -16.19 -23.40
CA PRO A 1019 0.01 -15.32 -23.47
C PRO A 1019 -1.00 -15.83 -24.52
N GLY A 1020 -2.27 -15.96 -24.14
CA GLY A 1020 -3.35 -16.29 -25.10
C GLY A 1020 -3.71 -15.11 -26.03
N HIS A 1021 -4.17 -15.44 -27.23
CA HIS A 1021 -4.59 -14.48 -28.28
C HIS A 1021 -3.54 -13.43 -28.67
N THR A 1022 -2.28 -13.84 -28.81
CA THR A 1022 -1.17 -12.95 -29.21
C THR A 1022 -0.45 -13.38 -30.48
N GLY A 1023 -1.03 -14.25 -31.31
CA GLY A 1023 -0.44 -14.65 -32.59
C GLY A 1023 0.57 -15.79 -32.51
N LEU A 1024 0.55 -16.62 -31.45
CA LEU A 1024 1.43 -17.80 -31.40
C LEU A 1024 0.77 -18.97 -32.16
N PRO A 1025 1.31 -19.40 -33.33
CA PRO A 1025 0.57 -20.29 -34.23
C PRO A 1025 0.09 -21.59 -33.58
N GLY A 1026 0.96 -22.28 -32.83
CA GLY A 1026 0.60 -23.54 -32.16
C GLY A 1026 -0.47 -23.38 -31.07
N ASN A 1027 -0.47 -22.27 -30.33
CA ASN A 1027 -1.49 -22.00 -29.31
C ASN A 1027 -2.83 -21.62 -29.96
N GLU A 1028 -2.81 -20.89 -31.07
CA GLU A 1028 -4.02 -20.55 -31.82
C GLU A 1028 -4.62 -21.78 -32.52
N ALA A 1029 -3.78 -22.68 -33.02
CA ALA A 1029 -4.21 -23.98 -33.55
C ALA A 1029 -4.86 -24.85 -32.46
N ALA A 1030 -4.28 -24.91 -31.25
CA ALA A 1030 -4.87 -25.67 -30.13
C ALA A 1030 -6.24 -25.10 -29.73
N ASN A 1031 -6.36 -23.77 -29.68
CA ASN A 1031 -7.62 -23.10 -29.41
C ASN A 1031 -8.69 -23.41 -30.48
N ALA A 1032 -8.30 -23.32 -31.76
CA ALA A 1032 -9.18 -23.60 -32.88
C ALA A 1032 -9.64 -25.07 -32.88
N ALA A 1033 -8.72 -26.01 -32.61
CA ALA A 1033 -9.03 -27.44 -32.51
C ALA A 1033 -9.99 -27.74 -31.33
N ALA A 1034 -9.75 -27.15 -30.15
CA ALA A 1034 -10.65 -27.30 -29.01
C ALA A 1034 -12.05 -26.77 -29.33
N ARG A 1035 -12.17 -25.58 -29.94
CA ARG A 1035 -13.48 -25.05 -30.36
C ARG A 1035 -14.19 -25.93 -31.40
N ALA A 1036 -13.44 -26.45 -32.37
CA ALA A 1036 -14.00 -27.34 -33.39
C ALA A 1036 -14.53 -28.64 -32.76
N SER A 1037 -13.82 -29.20 -31.79
CA SER A 1037 -14.26 -30.38 -31.03
C SER A 1037 -15.49 -30.10 -30.16
N LEU A 1038 -15.59 -28.91 -29.55
CA LEU A 1038 -16.78 -28.51 -28.78
C LEU A 1038 -18.05 -28.48 -29.65
N LEU A 1039 -17.95 -27.93 -30.87
CA LEU A 1039 -19.07 -27.89 -31.81
C LEU A 1039 -19.55 -29.29 -32.20
N ARG A 1040 -18.64 -30.26 -32.33
CA ARG A 1040 -18.98 -31.67 -32.59
C ARG A 1040 -19.60 -32.35 -31.36
N ALA A 1041 -19.07 -32.09 -30.16
CA ALA A 1041 -19.58 -32.66 -28.93
C ALA A 1041 -20.98 -32.11 -28.56
N ALA A 1042 -21.29 -30.86 -28.93
CA ALA A 1042 -22.60 -30.25 -28.75
C ALA A 1042 -23.69 -30.84 -29.67
N ALA A 1043 -23.32 -31.60 -30.71
CA ALA A 1043 -24.25 -32.21 -31.67
C ALA A 1043 -24.74 -33.62 -31.27
N LEU A 1044 -24.29 -34.17 -30.13
CA LEU A 1044 -24.74 -35.47 -29.62
C LEU A 1044 -26.03 -35.32 -28.79
N PRO A 1045 -27.14 -36.00 -29.16
CA PRO A 1045 -28.36 -36.03 -28.35
C PRO A 1045 -28.24 -37.02 -27.18
N CYS A 1046 -28.63 -36.61 -25.96
CA CYS A 1046 -28.82 -37.49 -24.81
C CYS A 1046 -29.90 -36.90 -23.87
N PRO A 1047 -30.63 -37.71 -23.09
CA PRO A 1047 -31.95 -37.39 -22.58
C PRO A 1047 -31.94 -36.37 -21.43
N GLU A 1048 -33.02 -35.59 -21.43
CA GLU A 1048 -33.52 -34.60 -20.48
C GLU A 1048 -32.71 -34.42 -19.18
N SER A 1049 -31.92 -33.35 -19.14
CA SER A 1049 -31.55 -32.69 -17.89
C SER A 1049 -31.74 -31.18 -18.04
N ASP A 1050 -32.46 -30.63 -17.08
CA ASP A 1050 -32.93 -29.24 -16.97
C ASP A 1050 -31.81 -28.19 -17.26
N PRO A 1051 -31.94 -27.33 -18.29
CA PRO A 1051 -30.90 -26.39 -18.71
C PRO A 1051 -30.70 -25.17 -17.79
N GLY A 1052 -31.17 -25.25 -16.54
CA GLY A 1052 -31.25 -24.11 -15.62
C GLY A 1052 -29.99 -23.76 -14.81
N ASN A 1053 -28.89 -24.53 -14.87
CA ASN A 1053 -27.93 -24.50 -13.75
C ASN A 1053 -26.45 -24.25 -14.10
N SER A 1054 -26.13 -23.30 -14.98
CA SER A 1054 -24.82 -22.65 -14.91
C SER A 1054 -24.84 -21.58 -13.80
N SER A 1055 -24.79 -22.02 -12.53
CA SER A 1055 -24.78 -21.09 -11.39
C SER A 1055 -23.59 -20.13 -11.49
N LEU A 1056 -23.86 -18.83 -11.61
CA LEU A 1056 -22.84 -17.78 -11.60
C LEU A 1056 -22.25 -17.69 -10.19
N THR A 1057 -21.12 -18.35 -9.97
CA THR A 1057 -20.51 -18.48 -8.62
C THR A 1057 -19.40 -17.47 -8.33
N ARG A 1058 -18.80 -16.87 -9.37
CA ARG A 1058 -17.68 -15.93 -9.23
C ARG A 1058 -18.19 -14.51 -9.07
N TYR A 1059 -17.60 -13.78 -8.12
CA TYR A 1059 -17.92 -12.37 -7.84
C TYR A 1059 -17.96 -11.51 -9.12
N ARG A 1060 -16.98 -11.66 -10.02
CA ARG A 1060 -16.91 -10.86 -11.24
C ARG A 1060 -18.05 -11.18 -12.21
N ASP A 1061 -18.35 -12.46 -12.39
CA ASP A 1061 -19.27 -12.94 -13.41
C ASP A 1061 -20.71 -12.53 -13.06
N ILE A 1062 -21.09 -12.61 -11.78
CA ILE A 1062 -22.38 -12.10 -11.26
C ILE A 1062 -22.52 -10.60 -11.56
N LEU A 1063 -21.49 -9.80 -11.27
CA LEU A 1063 -21.54 -8.36 -11.51
C LEU A 1063 -21.51 -7.97 -12.98
N ASP A 1064 -20.79 -8.72 -13.81
CA ASP A 1064 -20.75 -8.54 -15.27
C ASP A 1064 -22.11 -8.92 -15.88
N TYR A 1065 -22.80 -9.96 -15.40
CA TYR A 1065 -24.17 -10.32 -15.79
C TYR A 1065 -25.13 -9.16 -15.58
N TYR A 1066 -25.23 -8.64 -14.35
CA TYR A 1066 -26.10 -7.51 -14.03
C TYR A 1066 -25.77 -6.25 -14.84
N ARG A 1067 -24.48 -5.95 -15.04
CA ARG A 1067 -24.07 -4.79 -15.85
C ARG A 1067 -24.43 -4.95 -17.31
N SER A 1068 -24.31 -6.16 -17.85
CA SER A 1068 -24.57 -6.45 -19.26
C SER A 1068 -26.07 -6.48 -19.56
N SER A 1069 -26.90 -7.03 -18.66
CA SER A 1069 -28.36 -7.09 -18.84
C SER A 1069 -29.03 -5.72 -18.95
N ARG A 1070 -28.47 -4.68 -18.31
CA ARG A 1070 -28.97 -3.29 -18.41
C ARG A 1070 -28.20 -2.40 -19.37
N ARG A 1071 -27.14 -2.88 -20.03
CA ARG A 1071 -26.31 -2.05 -20.89
C ARG A 1071 -27.02 -1.82 -22.22
N LEU A 1072 -27.46 -0.58 -22.45
CA LEU A 1072 -28.06 -0.17 -23.74
C LEU A 1072 -27.04 0.48 -24.68
N TYR A 1073 -25.98 1.06 -24.13
CA TYR A 1073 -25.00 1.83 -24.89
C TYR A 1073 -23.62 1.15 -24.91
N PRO A 1074 -22.92 1.15 -26.05
CA PRO A 1074 -21.55 0.66 -26.11
C PRO A 1074 -20.61 1.54 -25.29
N GLY A 1075 -19.48 0.95 -24.90
CA GLY A 1075 -18.36 1.71 -24.34
C GLY A 1075 -17.72 2.64 -25.38
N PRO A 1076 -16.92 3.62 -24.94
CA PRO A 1076 -16.13 4.46 -25.84
C PRO A 1076 -15.20 3.61 -26.71
N ALA A 1077 -15.09 3.96 -28.00
CA ALA A 1077 -14.17 3.30 -28.91
C ALA A 1077 -12.70 3.49 -28.49
N ARG A 1078 -11.83 2.55 -28.88
CA ARG A 1078 -10.39 2.68 -28.66
C ARG A 1078 -9.86 3.89 -29.44
N GLY A 1079 -8.92 4.62 -28.83
CA GLY A 1079 -8.31 5.80 -29.46
C GLY A 1079 -9.10 7.12 -29.28
N LEU A 1080 -10.37 7.07 -28.87
CA LEU A 1080 -11.19 8.27 -28.65
C LEU A 1080 -10.52 9.23 -27.65
N ALA A 1081 -10.53 10.53 -27.96
CA ALA A 1081 -9.98 11.54 -27.06
C ALA A 1081 -10.85 11.64 -25.79
N LYS A 1082 -10.25 12.09 -24.69
CA LYS A 1082 -10.96 12.13 -23.40
C LYS A 1082 -12.16 13.09 -23.42
N ALA A 1083 -12.02 14.23 -24.10
CA ALA A 1083 -13.11 15.19 -24.25
C ALA A 1083 -14.32 14.57 -24.96
N ASP A 1084 -14.04 13.73 -25.97
CA ASP A 1084 -15.06 13.05 -26.76
C ASP A 1084 -15.66 11.86 -26.01
N GLU A 1085 -14.87 11.10 -25.24
CA GLU A 1085 -15.38 10.08 -24.31
C GLU A 1085 -16.39 10.69 -23.35
N ARG A 1086 -16.05 11.85 -22.78
CA ARG A 1086 -16.92 12.61 -21.88
C ARG A 1086 -18.17 13.12 -22.60
N LEU A 1087 -18.01 13.66 -23.80
CA LEU A 1087 -19.12 14.12 -24.62
C LEU A 1087 -20.09 12.98 -24.92
N LEU A 1088 -19.57 11.84 -25.37
CA LEU A 1088 -20.32 10.61 -25.61
C LEU A 1088 -21.09 10.17 -24.37
N ARG A 1089 -20.46 10.16 -23.19
CA ARG A 1089 -21.17 9.81 -21.94
C ARG A 1089 -22.30 10.78 -21.65
N ARG A 1090 -22.12 12.08 -21.88
CA ARG A 1090 -23.16 13.09 -21.68
C ARG A 1090 -24.29 12.99 -22.70
N LEU A 1091 -24.00 12.61 -23.94
CA LEU A 1091 -25.00 12.33 -24.97
C LEU A 1091 -25.81 11.08 -24.60
N GLN A 1092 -25.14 9.97 -24.25
CA GLN A 1092 -25.76 8.72 -23.80
C GLN A 1092 -26.69 8.93 -22.60
N THR A 1093 -26.36 9.86 -21.70
CA THR A 1093 -27.20 10.18 -20.53
C THR A 1093 -28.14 11.37 -20.72
N ASN A 1094 -28.16 11.99 -21.91
CA ASN A 1094 -28.87 13.23 -22.22
C ASN A 1094 -28.68 14.29 -21.12
N THR A 1095 -27.40 14.56 -20.82
CA THR A 1095 -26.90 15.61 -19.92
C THR A 1095 -25.90 16.51 -20.64
N PHE A 1096 -25.95 16.51 -21.97
CA PHE A 1096 -25.20 17.44 -22.79
C PHE A 1096 -25.76 18.85 -22.57
N LEU A 1097 -24.89 19.86 -22.53
CA LEU A 1097 -25.30 21.24 -22.33
C LEU A 1097 -25.61 21.84 -23.70
N SER A 1098 -26.77 21.52 -24.26
CA SER A 1098 -27.22 22.11 -25.51
C SER A 1098 -27.60 23.59 -25.31
N PRO A 1099 -27.64 24.42 -26.36
CA PRO A 1099 -28.05 25.82 -26.23
C PRO A 1099 -29.43 25.98 -25.56
N ALA A 1100 -30.39 25.11 -25.89
CA ALA A 1100 -31.71 25.09 -25.26
C ALA A 1100 -31.66 24.89 -23.73
N VAL A 1101 -30.67 24.13 -23.24
CA VAL A 1101 -30.44 23.95 -21.79
C VAL A 1101 -29.64 25.12 -21.23
N ALA A 1102 -28.64 25.61 -21.97
CA ALA A 1102 -27.72 26.66 -21.53
C ALA A 1102 -28.41 28.00 -21.29
N ARG A 1103 -29.47 28.33 -22.06
CA ARG A 1103 -30.27 29.56 -21.87
C ARG A 1103 -30.83 29.74 -20.46
N HIS A 1104 -31.08 28.64 -19.75
CA HIS A 1104 -31.59 28.67 -18.38
C HIS A 1104 -30.54 29.07 -17.34
N PHE A 1105 -29.25 29.05 -17.72
CA PHE A 1105 -28.12 29.41 -16.86
C PHE A 1105 -27.40 30.67 -17.32
N ILE A 1106 -27.48 30.99 -18.62
CA ILE A 1106 -26.76 32.06 -19.27
C ILE A 1106 -27.77 32.85 -20.11
N PRO A 1107 -28.24 34.02 -19.65
CA PRO A 1107 -29.27 34.80 -20.31
C PRO A 1107 -28.91 35.24 -21.74
N GLU A 1108 -27.62 35.33 -22.07
CA GLU A 1108 -27.17 35.72 -23.42
C GLU A 1108 -27.34 34.63 -24.49
N ILE A 1109 -27.66 33.38 -24.11
CA ILE A 1109 -27.85 32.27 -25.05
C ILE A 1109 -29.33 32.17 -25.43
N SER A 1110 -29.67 32.40 -26.71
CA SER A 1110 -31.06 32.33 -27.22
C SER A 1110 -31.74 30.97 -26.99
N GLY A 1111 -30.94 29.90 -27.04
CA GLY A 1111 -31.40 28.52 -26.98
C GLY A 1111 -31.97 27.95 -28.28
N THR A 1112 -31.96 28.74 -29.34
CA THR A 1112 -32.31 28.32 -30.70
C THR A 1112 -31.05 27.94 -31.49
N CYS A 1113 -31.24 27.14 -32.55
CA CYS A 1113 -30.19 26.73 -33.47
C CYS A 1113 -29.79 27.92 -34.36
N PRO A 1114 -28.49 28.26 -34.49
CA PRO A 1114 -28.06 29.35 -35.36
C PRO A 1114 -28.46 29.15 -36.82
N THR A 1115 -28.55 27.91 -37.28
CA THR A 1115 -28.77 27.56 -38.69
C THR A 1115 -30.25 27.58 -39.09
N CYS A 1116 -31.12 26.94 -38.30
CA CYS A 1116 -32.53 26.76 -38.66
C CYS A 1116 -33.52 27.37 -37.64
N GLN A 1117 -33.03 28.05 -36.61
CA GLN A 1117 -33.82 28.78 -35.59
C GLN A 1117 -34.80 27.93 -34.76
N VAL A 1118 -34.78 26.60 -34.89
CA VAL A 1118 -35.52 25.66 -34.02
C VAL A 1118 -34.84 25.55 -32.65
N LEU A 1119 -35.58 25.12 -31.61
CA LEU A 1119 -35.02 24.85 -30.28
C LEU A 1119 -33.82 23.89 -30.38
N ALA A 1120 -32.63 24.35 -29.97
CA ALA A 1120 -31.39 23.58 -30.05
C ALA A 1120 -31.25 22.65 -28.85
N ASP A 1121 -32.12 21.64 -28.78
CA ASP A 1121 -32.01 20.53 -27.83
C ASP A 1121 -30.96 19.49 -28.26
N THR A 1122 -30.68 18.50 -27.42
CA THR A 1122 -29.65 17.48 -27.71
C THR A 1122 -29.96 16.67 -28.97
N PHE A 1123 -31.23 16.37 -29.24
CA PHE A 1123 -31.60 15.58 -30.42
C PHE A 1123 -31.41 16.41 -31.68
N HIS A 1124 -31.84 17.66 -31.64
CA HIS A 1124 -31.69 18.60 -32.74
C HIS A 1124 -30.23 18.84 -33.11
N VAL A 1125 -29.39 19.15 -32.12
CA VAL A 1125 -27.97 19.44 -32.34
C VAL A 1125 -27.20 18.23 -32.89
N VAL A 1126 -27.65 17.00 -32.61
CA VAL A 1126 -26.91 15.78 -32.98
C VAL A 1126 -27.43 15.11 -34.24
N ALA A 1127 -28.74 15.17 -34.50
CA ALA A 1127 -29.39 14.29 -35.47
C ALA A 1127 -30.53 14.90 -36.28
N SER A 1128 -31.07 16.08 -35.92
CA SER A 1128 -32.23 16.65 -36.64
C SER A 1128 -32.04 18.05 -37.22
N CYS A 1129 -30.91 18.72 -36.96
CA CYS A 1129 -30.56 19.92 -37.70
C CYS A 1129 -30.25 19.52 -39.16
N PRO A 1130 -30.92 20.13 -40.14
CA PRO A 1130 -30.71 19.85 -41.56
C PRO A 1130 -29.30 20.19 -42.04
#